data_AF-Q68XZ7-F1
#
_entry.id   AF-Q68XZ7-F1
#
_cell.length_a   1.000
_cell.length_b   1.000
_cell.length_c   1.000
_cell.angle_alpha   90.00
_cell.angle_beta   90.00
_cell.angle_gamma   90.00
#
_symmetry.space_group_name_H-M   'P 1'
#
loop_
_entity.id
_entity.type
_entity.pdbx_description
1 polymer ?
#
loop_
_entity_poly.entity_id
_entity_poly.type
_entity_poly.pdbx_seq_one_letter_code
_entity_poly.pdbx_strand_id
1 'polypeptide(L)'
;MKLGFNLDFNELDLTGLKKLDQIFLDYLFKADKSLHKDLMLFRATPFSIIPQDYSKFLLKISPHLDDFLAELFCISKEVTISRLKHKDFDIIYECKRKFIQRVAVKKYPLEKIKDIDFEDVYLKITNLIGTNFTSREFAKQIVIWQQDEESFSLELDIAARYAAYRVFSCYNSLSSWNKNLFLQNDILFNFQQKLDKTNLIDDKKILKYQKNERLDFDYKDSFLNLDEALNNSHYCIYCHKQDKDSCSKGFGVIPHFDRVISVDSLEYKIPWLRYSMTTGCPLKQKISEMNYIKAQGFNLAALAIIVIDNPMVAATGNRICNDCSKACIYQKKQDPVNIPLIESNILEETLKLPYGLEIYILLTRWNPLNIYAPLPKEPTNYNILVTGLGPAGFSLSYYLLRSGHNVTAIDGLKITPLSFNIHKPIKFWHEYKNLLSERIPKGFGGVSEYGITIRWDKNNLDILRLILERNNNFKYYDGVALGFNITKEQALDLNFDHVAFCIGAGKPKVLNIENFEAKGVKTASDFLMTLQSGGAFLKNSNTNMVIRMPIVIIGGGLTSLDAATESLFYYKKQVEEFAKNYIKQDLTEEDQEIAEEFIAHAKLFKEAKNNEELKKVFNKLGGATVYYRGRLQDSPAYKLNYEELIYTLALGVDFKENMQPLRINIDKYGHVESVEFSVTTWFDSRTHNIYHSNMRPTVKPSGNTALIKTKTVIMAIGIENNTQFDDDKYSYFGDCNPKYFGSVVKAITSAKEGYEAINTRLINNVPSFKGSYAYFITQLDYLLTSRINKINILNDKTFEIIIHSPLAAKNFKFGQFFRLQNYSKDITKLIEPIALSPVDIDIEKGLISFIVYAVGKSTRLCKTLSENEKVVLMGPTGSPLKIPKNKKIIIIDSKYRNVGLLKILKENKNKVIFATYPDIKNHKLTSVDIVIINTSPEIAEELQKLKIFGKNTELIVNVNSSMQCMMKGICGQCVQKVKGKQKYIFACSGQNQNAEIIDFKSLKARLRQNSLQEKMSN
;
A
#
# COMPACT_ATOMS: atom_id res chain seq x y z
N MET A 1 -18.58 19.34 21.70
CA MET A 1 -19.74 18.60 21.14
C MET A 1 -20.31 17.87 22.32
N LYS A 2 -21.57 18.14 22.69
CA LYS A 2 -22.17 17.47 23.83
C LYS A 2 -22.41 16.00 23.49
N LEU A 3 -21.86 15.14 24.31
CA LEU A 3 -22.11 13.71 24.32
C LEU A 3 -23.25 13.41 25.31
N GLY A 4 -23.80 12.22 25.24
CA GLY A 4 -24.66 11.66 26.27
C GLY A 4 -23.95 11.65 27.63
N PHE A 5 -24.72 11.41 28.70
CA PHE A 5 -24.20 11.34 30.08
C PHE A 5 -23.49 12.62 30.58
N ASN A 6 -23.87 13.80 30.04
CA ASN A 6 -23.30 15.10 30.41
C ASN A 6 -21.78 15.22 30.23
N LEU A 7 -21.23 14.60 29.17
CA LEU A 7 -19.83 14.74 28.77
C LEU A 7 -19.69 15.70 27.58
N ASP A 8 -18.55 16.38 27.45
CA ASP A 8 -18.18 17.03 26.19
C ASP A 8 -17.02 16.29 25.51
N PHE A 9 -17.07 16.22 24.18
CA PHE A 9 -16.01 15.68 23.35
C PHE A 9 -14.62 16.23 23.66
N ASN A 10 -14.50 17.54 23.95
CA ASN A 10 -13.23 18.17 24.25
C ASN A 10 -12.65 17.74 25.60
N GLU A 11 -13.46 17.14 26.47
CA GLU A 11 -13.05 16.63 27.78
C GLU A 11 -12.50 15.20 27.69
N LEU A 12 -12.52 14.53 26.53
CA LEU A 12 -12.05 13.15 26.36
C LEU A 12 -10.51 13.03 26.33
N ASP A 13 -9.82 13.66 27.27
CA ASP A 13 -8.42 13.38 27.61
C ASP A 13 -8.34 12.16 28.56
N LEU A 14 -7.16 11.83 29.12
CA LEU A 14 -7.04 10.67 30.03
C LEU A 14 -7.98 10.76 31.24
N THR A 15 -8.18 11.96 31.79
CA THR A 15 -9.06 12.21 32.94
C THR A 15 -10.52 11.98 32.55
N GLY A 16 -10.95 12.53 31.41
CA GLY A 16 -12.29 12.31 30.90
C GLY A 16 -12.54 10.87 30.45
N LEU A 17 -11.53 10.17 29.92
CA LEU A 17 -11.66 8.74 29.61
C LEU A 17 -11.83 7.88 30.87
N LYS A 18 -11.16 8.21 31.98
CA LYS A 18 -11.40 7.55 33.29
C LYS A 18 -12.83 7.81 33.79
N LYS A 19 -13.32 9.04 33.67
CA LYS A 19 -14.70 9.39 34.00
C LYS A 19 -15.70 8.63 33.13
N LEU A 20 -15.45 8.54 31.82
CA LEU A 20 -16.26 7.77 30.88
C LEU A 20 -16.28 6.28 31.22
N ASP A 21 -15.14 5.71 31.57
CA ASP A 21 -15.04 4.31 31.98
C ASP A 21 -15.88 4.05 33.24
N GLN A 22 -15.83 4.94 34.24
CA GLN A 22 -16.68 4.84 35.42
C GLN A 22 -18.18 4.95 35.08
N ILE A 23 -18.56 5.87 34.19
CA ILE A 23 -19.94 6.01 33.70
C ILE A 23 -20.41 4.71 33.05
N PHE A 24 -19.57 4.06 32.25
CA PHE A 24 -19.89 2.76 31.65
C PHE A 24 -20.02 1.65 32.69
N LEU A 25 -19.16 1.61 33.72
CA LEU A 25 -19.28 0.66 34.83
C LEU A 25 -20.60 0.84 35.58
N ASP A 26 -20.99 2.09 35.87
CA ASP A 26 -22.26 2.40 36.53
C ASP A 26 -23.47 2.04 35.65
N TYR A 27 -23.37 2.27 34.34
CA TYR A 27 -24.37 1.86 33.35
C TYR A 27 -24.52 0.32 33.35
N LEU A 28 -23.40 -0.40 33.28
CA LEU A 28 -23.40 -1.87 33.27
C LEU A 28 -23.91 -2.43 34.59
N PHE A 29 -23.56 -1.83 35.73
CA PHE A 29 -24.06 -2.26 37.04
C PHE A 29 -25.59 -2.17 37.15
N LYS A 30 -26.19 -1.13 36.55
CA LYS A 30 -27.65 -0.97 36.49
C LYS A 30 -28.30 -1.96 35.53
N ALA A 31 -27.67 -2.24 34.39
CA ALA A 31 -28.20 -3.12 33.36
C ALA A 31 -28.04 -4.61 33.69
N ASP A 32 -26.85 -5.03 34.14
CA ASP A 32 -26.51 -6.41 34.51
C ASP A 32 -25.40 -6.44 35.59
N LYS A 33 -25.82 -6.64 36.85
CA LYS A 33 -24.92 -6.73 38.01
C LYS A 33 -23.91 -7.88 37.91
N SER A 34 -24.28 -8.99 37.26
CA SER A 34 -23.39 -10.14 37.11
C SER A 34 -22.25 -9.81 36.15
N LEU A 35 -22.58 -9.24 34.98
CA LEU A 35 -21.56 -8.85 34.00
C LEU A 35 -20.64 -7.75 34.51
N HIS A 36 -21.17 -6.80 35.31
CA HIS A 36 -20.34 -5.82 36.00
C HIS A 36 -19.32 -6.49 36.92
N LYS A 37 -19.75 -7.46 37.73
CA LYS A 37 -18.85 -8.21 38.63
C LYS A 37 -17.80 -8.99 37.85
N ASP A 38 -18.19 -9.65 36.76
CA ASP A 38 -17.27 -10.38 35.88
C ASP A 38 -16.24 -9.44 35.24
N LEU A 39 -16.65 -8.27 34.75
CA LEU A 39 -15.74 -7.27 34.18
C LEU A 39 -14.71 -6.78 35.21
N MET A 40 -15.15 -6.48 36.43
CA MET A 40 -14.27 -6.05 37.52
C MET A 40 -13.27 -7.13 37.91
N LEU A 41 -13.72 -8.39 38.00
CA LEU A 41 -12.86 -9.54 38.25
C LEU A 41 -11.84 -9.72 37.12
N PHE A 42 -12.29 -9.63 35.87
CA PHE A 42 -11.43 -9.86 34.71
C PHE A 42 -10.36 -8.78 34.56
N ARG A 43 -10.69 -7.52 34.87
CA ARG A 43 -9.71 -6.43 34.90
C ARG A 43 -8.71 -6.55 36.05
N ALA A 44 -9.09 -7.15 37.17
CA ALA A 44 -8.20 -7.37 38.30
C ALA A 44 -7.16 -8.48 38.04
N THR A 45 -7.55 -9.54 37.31
CA THR A 45 -6.66 -10.69 37.02
C THR A 45 -6.68 -11.10 35.53
N PRO A 46 -6.32 -10.21 34.59
CA PRO A 46 -6.54 -10.44 33.15
C PRO A 46 -5.75 -11.62 32.58
N PHE A 47 -4.57 -11.91 33.12
CA PHE A 47 -3.69 -12.99 32.65
C PHE A 47 -4.05 -14.37 33.20
N SER A 48 -4.96 -14.46 34.18
CA SER A 48 -5.38 -15.72 34.80
C SER A 48 -6.69 -16.27 34.21
N ILE A 49 -7.29 -15.56 33.26
CA ILE A 49 -8.61 -15.91 32.72
C ILE A 49 -8.47 -16.98 31.64
N ILE A 50 -9.32 -17.99 31.74
CA ILE A 50 -9.47 -19.03 30.73
C ILE A 50 -10.03 -18.37 29.45
N PRO A 51 -9.37 -18.51 28.28
CA PRO A 51 -9.78 -17.83 27.05
C PRO A 51 -11.26 -18.00 26.68
N GLN A 52 -11.82 -19.18 26.93
CA GLN A 52 -13.23 -19.51 26.68
C GLN A 52 -14.19 -18.67 27.51
N ASP A 53 -13.85 -18.38 28.77
CA ASP A 53 -14.69 -17.56 29.64
C ASP A 53 -14.61 -16.09 29.24
N TYR A 54 -13.45 -15.63 28.79
CA TYR A 54 -13.33 -14.32 28.17
C TYR A 54 -14.14 -14.19 26.88
N SER A 55 -14.12 -15.19 25.99
CA SER A 55 -14.96 -15.20 24.79
C SER A 55 -16.45 -15.14 25.15
N LYS A 56 -16.92 -15.97 26.09
CA LYS A 56 -18.33 -15.94 26.55
C LYS A 56 -18.71 -14.57 27.13
N PHE A 57 -17.82 -13.99 27.94
CA PHE A 57 -18.00 -12.66 28.51
C PHE A 57 -18.15 -11.60 27.41
N LEU A 58 -17.24 -11.59 26.43
CA LEU A 58 -17.30 -10.67 25.29
C LEU A 58 -18.65 -10.73 24.58
N LEU A 59 -19.20 -11.93 24.35
CA LEU A 59 -20.49 -12.07 23.68
C LEU A 59 -21.65 -11.49 24.49
N LYS A 60 -21.63 -11.67 25.82
CA LYS A 60 -22.70 -11.20 26.71
C LYS A 60 -22.66 -9.70 26.95
N ILE A 61 -21.48 -9.10 27.10
CA ILE A 61 -21.33 -7.67 27.35
C ILE A 61 -21.50 -6.83 26.07
N SER A 62 -21.25 -7.41 24.88
CA SER A 62 -21.28 -6.68 23.60
C SER A 62 -22.58 -5.90 23.34
N PRO A 63 -23.79 -6.46 23.53
CA PRO A 63 -25.04 -5.70 23.36
C PRO A 63 -25.11 -4.45 24.24
N HIS A 64 -24.67 -4.54 25.50
CA HIS A 64 -24.67 -3.42 26.43
C HIS A 64 -23.70 -2.31 25.99
N LEU A 65 -22.53 -2.68 25.47
CA LEU A 65 -21.60 -1.69 24.92
C LEU A 65 -22.15 -1.03 23.64
N ASP A 66 -22.78 -1.80 22.76
CA ASP A 66 -23.38 -1.28 21.51
C ASP A 66 -24.42 -0.20 21.81
N ASP A 67 -25.35 -0.49 22.74
CA ASP A 67 -26.40 0.44 23.15
C ASP A 67 -25.82 1.65 23.91
N PHE A 68 -24.83 1.44 24.78
CA PHE A 68 -24.12 2.52 25.48
C PHE A 68 -23.43 3.49 24.52
N LEU A 69 -22.70 2.98 23.52
CA LEU A 69 -22.05 3.82 22.51
C LEU A 69 -23.08 4.61 21.70
N ALA A 70 -24.22 4.00 21.39
CA ALA A 70 -25.29 4.68 20.68
C ALA A 70 -25.89 5.83 21.49
N GLU A 71 -26.11 5.65 22.80
CA GLU A 71 -26.58 6.69 23.72
C GLU A 71 -25.52 7.79 23.93
N LEU A 72 -24.26 7.40 24.13
CA LEU A 72 -23.12 8.31 24.32
C LEU A 72 -22.96 9.30 23.14
N PHE A 73 -23.15 8.84 21.91
CA PHE A 73 -23.06 9.70 20.72
C PHE A 73 -24.42 10.24 20.24
N CYS A 74 -25.50 9.94 20.97
CA CYS A 74 -26.87 10.34 20.65
C CYS A 74 -27.33 9.88 19.24
N ILE A 75 -26.98 8.63 18.88
CA ILE A 75 -27.29 7.98 17.58
C ILE A 75 -28.11 6.69 17.72
N SER A 76 -28.84 6.53 18.84
CA SER A 76 -29.64 5.33 19.12
C SER A 76 -30.65 5.02 18.00
N LYS A 77 -31.19 6.05 17.33
CA LYS A 77 -32.11 5.88 16.20
C LYS A 77 -31.41 5.24 14.98
N GLU A 78 -30.25 5.75 14.61
CA GLU A 78 -29.46 5.28 13.47
C GLU A 78 -28.95 3.85 13.70
N VAL A 79 -28.47 3.55 14.91
CA VAL A 79 -28.07 2.19 15.30
C VAL A 79 -29.25 1.24 15.26
N THR A 80 -30.44 1.65 15.74
CA THR A 80 -31.67 0.84 15.65
C THR A 80 -32.04 0.53 14.20
N ILE A 81 -31.97 1.53 13.31
CA ILE A 81 -32.24 1.34 11.87
C ILE A 81 -31.24 0.36 11.26
N SER A 82 -29.95 0.49 11.58
CA SER A 82 -28.91 -0.45 11.11
C SER A 82 -29.20 -1.88 11.59
N ARG A 83 -29.55 -2.05 12.88
CA ARG A 83 -29.90 -3.34 13.49
C ARG A 83 -31.13 -3.98 12.83
N LEU A 84 -32.16 -3.19 12.49
CA LEU A 84 -33.34 -3.68 11.76
C LEU A 84 -32.98 -4.19 10.35
N LYS A 85 -32.06 -3.53 9.64
CA LYS A 85 -31.57 -4.02 8.33
C LYS A 85 -30.84 -5.36 8.46
N HIS A 86 -30.07 -5.55 9.53
CA HIS A 86 -29.42 -6.83 9.82
C HIS A 86 -30.48 -7.92 10.06
N LYS A 87 -31.49 -7.65 10.90
CA LYS A 87 -32.59 -8.58 11.17
C LYS A 87 -33.41 -8.94 9.94
N ASP A 88 -33.62 -8.00 9.02
CA ASP A 88 -34.34 -8.29 7.77
C ASP A 88 -33.57 -9.33 6.91
N PHE A 89 -32.24 -9.43 7.04
CA PHE A 89 -31.44 -10.49 6.41
C PHE A 89 -31.61 -11.87 7.07
N ASP A 90 -31.97 -11.96 8.35
CA ASP A 90 -32.18 -13.25 9.05
C ASP A 90 -33.23 -14.11 8.33
N ILE A 91 -34.25 -13.48 7.74
CA ILE A 91 -35.28 -14.16 6.95
C ILE A 91 -34.68 -14.85 5.72
N ILE A 92 -33.76 -14.16 5.02
CA ILE A 92 -33.04 -14.71 3.87
C ILE A 92 -32.19 -15.90 4.31
N TYR A 93 -31.44 -15.75 5.41
CA TYR A 93 -30.60 -16.82 5.93
C TYR A 93 -31.42 -18.04 6.38
N GLU A 94 -32.53 -17.81 7.08
CA GLU A 94 -33.44 -18.85 7.53
C GLU A 94 -34.01 -19.65 6.36
N CYS A 95 -34.57 -18.97 5.35
CA CYS A 95 -35.08 -19.62 4.14
C CYS A 95 -33.96 -20.39 3.42
N LYS A 96 -32.77 -19.77 3.24
CA LYS A 96 -31.61 -20.42 2.63
C LYS A 96 -31.23 -21.72 3.35
N ARG A 97 -31.15 -21.68 4.68
CA ARG A 97 -30.63 -22.79 5.49
C ARG A 97 -31.68 -23.87 5.75
N LYS A 98 -32.89 -23.49 6.17
CA LYS A 98 -33.95 -24.42 6.59
C LYS A 98 -34.75 -24.94 5.41
N PHE A 99 -35.06 -24.10 4.42
CA PHE A 99 -35.87 -24.51 3.28
C PHE A 99 -34.99 -24.95 2.10
N ILE A 100 -34.16 -24.06 1.55
CA ILE A 100 -33.47 -24.36 0.29
C ILE A 100 -32.44 -25.50 0.47
N GLN A 101 -31.52 -25.37 1.43
CA GLN A 101 -30.47 -26.36 1.64
C GLN A 101 -30.96 -27.69 2.21
N ARG A 102 -31.95 -27.67 3.10
CA ARG A 102 -32.40 -28.88 3.83
C ARG A 102 -33.62 -29.54 3.21
N VAL A 103 -34.48 -28.79 2.51
CA VAL A 103 -35.70 -29.32 1.86
C VAL A 103 -35.50 -29.35 0.35
N ALA A 104 -35.39 -28.20 -0.31
CA ALA A 104 -35.44 -28.10 -1.77
C ALA A 104 -34.36 -28.94 -2.47
N VAL A 105 -33.08 -28.71 -2.12
CA VAL A 105 -31.94 -29.39 -2.75
C VAL A 105 -31.86 -30.88 -2.40
N LYS A 106 -32.42 -31.30 -1.27
CA LYS A 106 -32.50 -32.72 -0.92
C LYS A 106 -33.64 -33.43 -1.65
N LYS A 107 -34.80 -32.78 -1.78
CA LYS A 107 -35.99 -33.32 -2.45
C LYS A 107 -35.80 -33.39 -3.97
N TYR A 108 -35.16 -32.36 -4.53
CA TYR A 108 -34.87 -32.20 -5.95
C TYR A 108 -33.35 -32.08 -6.18
N PRO A 109 -32.61 -33.20 -6.11
CA PRO A 109 -31.17 -33.21 -6.41
C PRO A 109 -30.93 -33.01 -7.92
N LEU A 110 -29.68 -32.75 -8.29
CA LEU A 110 -29.27 -32.35 -9.65
C LEU A 110 -29.83 -33.26 -10.76
N GLU A 111 -29.94 -34.56 -10.51
CA GLU A 111 -30.44 -35.54 -11.50
C GLU A 111 -31.90 -35.30 -11.86
N LYS A 112 -32.73 -34.87 -10.89
CA LYS A 112 -34.18 -34.66 -11.06
C LYS A 112 -34.54 -33.31 -11.67
N ILE A 113 -33.56 -32.44 -11.91
CA ILE A 113 -33.82 -31.06 -12.36
C ILE A 113 -34.15 -31.00 -13.84
N LYS A 114 -33.65 -31.96 -14.62
CA LYS A 114 -33.97 -32.09 -16.04
C LYS A 114 -35.45 -32.38 -16.26
N ASP A 115 -36.11 -32.97 -15.26
CA ASP A 115 -37.53 -33.34 -15.30
C ASP A 115 -38.45 -32.20 -14.80
N ILE A 116 -37.87 -31.06 -14.39
CA ILE A 116 -38.63 -29.88 -13.96
C ILE A 116 -38.85 -28.96 -15.16
N ASP A 117 -40.11 -28.80 -15.55
CA ASP A 117 -40.53 -27.71 -16.44
C ASP A 117 -40.43 -26.38 -15.67
N PHE A 118 -39.34 -25.64 -15.92
CA PHE A 118 -39.08 -24.39 -15.23
C PHE A 118 -40.10 -23.30 -15.59
N GLU A 119 -40.60 -23.27 -16.81
CA GLU A 119 -41.53 -22.23 -17.25
C GLU A 119 -42.87 -22.37 -16.51
N ASP A 120 -43.39 -23.59 -16.43
CA ASP A 120 -44.57 -23.92 -15.62
C ASP A 120 -44.37 -23.61 -14.13
N VAL A 121 -43.25 -24.04 -13.55
CA VAL A 121 -42.94 -23.77 -12.14
C VAL A 121 -42.78 -22.26 -11.87
N TYR A 122 -42.18 -21.52 -12.80
CA TYR A 122 -42.03 -20.08 -12.69
C TYR A 122 -43.38 -19.36 -12.74
N LEU A 123 -44.26 -19.73 -13.67
CA LEU A 123 -45.60 -19.15 -13.76
C LEU A 123 -46.42 -19.43 -12.49
N LYS A 124 -46.37 -20.67 -11.98
CA LYS A 124 -47.05 -21.06 -10.73
C LYS A 124 -46.54 -20.26 -9.54
N ILE A 125 -45.23 -20.14 -9.36
CA ILE A 125 -44.68 -19.38 -8.22
C ILE A 125 -44.98 -17.88 -8.36
N THR A 126 -45.00 -17.32 -9.58
CA THR A 126 -45.41 -15.92 -9.78
C THR A 126 -46.89 -15.67 -9.50
N ASN A 127 -47.76 -16.65 -9.73
CA ASN A 127 -49.17 -16.53 -9.36
C ASN A 127 -49.38 -16.55 -7.84
N LEU A 128 -48.50 -17.24 -7.10
CA LEU A 128 -48.58 -17.35 -5.65
C LEU A 128 -47.99 -16.14 -4.91
N ILE A 129 -46.86 -15.61 -5.39
CA ILE A 129 -46.09 -14.55 -4.71
C ILE A 129 -46.31 -13.17 -5.36
N GLY A 130 -46.67 -13.14 -6.64
CA GLY A 130 -46.75 -11.94 -7.47
C GLY A 130 -45.73 -11.97 -8.61
N THR A 131 -45.92 -11.13 -9.63
CA THR A 131 -44.96 -10.99 -10.74
C THR A 131 -43.72 -10.21 -10.30
N ASN A 132 -42.54 -10.57 -10.82
CA ASN A 132 -41.26 -9.91 -10.54
C ASN A 132 -40.84 -9.86 -9.05
N PHE A 133 -41.23 -10.84 -8.24
CA PHE A 133 -40.86 -10.88 -6.83
C PHE A 133 -39.33 -10.90 -6.62
N THR A 134 -38.86 -10.24 -5.57
CA THR A 134 -37.45 -10.26 -5.15
C THR A 134 -37.14 -11.53 -4.35
N SER A 135 -35.86 -11.90 -4.24
CA SER A 135 -35.42 -13.03 -3.40
C SER A 135 -35.81 -12.84 -1.93
N ARG A 136 -35.94 -11.58 -1.49
CA ARG A 136 -36.38 -11.22 -0.14
C ARG A 136 -37.87 -11.45 0.05
N GLU A 137 -38.71 -11.10 -0.94
CA GLU A 137 -40.14 -11.43 -0.93
C GLU A 137 -40.38 -12.94 -0.99
N PHE A 138 -39.62 -13.66 -1.82
CA PHE A 138 -39.64 -15.12 -1.83
C PHE A 138 -39.31 -15.69 -0.44
N ALA A 139 -38.20 -15.27 0.16
CA ALA A 139 -37.81 -15.74 1.50
C ALA A 139 -38.88 -15.46 2.56
N LYS A 140 -39.47 -14.26 2.55
CA LYS A 140 -40.58 -13.89 3.46
C LYS A 140 -41.78 -14.81 3.29
N GLN A 141 -42.21 -15.04 2.05
CA GLN A 141 -43.36 -15.88 1.77
C GLN A 141 -43.13 -17.35 2.18
N ILE A 142 -41.93 -17.88 1.92
CA ILE A 142 -41.57 -19.24 2.37
C ILE A 142 -41.64 -19.35 3.88
N VAL A 143 -41.07 -18.39 4.63
CA VAL A 143 -41.11 -18.44 6.10
C VAL A 143 -42.55 -18.41 6.63
N ILE A 144 -43.46 -17.68 5.97
CA ILE A 144 -44.89 -17.70 6.31
C ILE A 144 -45.51 -19.08 6.06
N TRP A 145 -45.30 -19.66 4.87
CA TRP A 145 -45.83 -20.99 4.55
C TRP A 145 -45.26 -22.10 5.44
N GLN A 146 -44.02 -21.96 5.92
CA GLN A 146 -43.42 -22.92 6.86
C GLN A 146 -44.02 -22.88 8.27
N GLN A 147 -44.82 -21.86 8.61
CA GLN A 147 -45.54 -21.82 9.89
C GLN A 147 -46.77 -22.74 9.89
N ASP A 148 -47.29 -23.08 8.70
CA ASP A 148 -48.45 -23.96 8.50
C ASP A 148 -48.19 -24.89 7.30
N GLU A 149 -47.22 -25.80 7.47
CA GLU A 149 -46.75 -26.68 6.38
C GLU A 149 -47.85 -27.61 5.84
N GLU A 150 -48.87 -27.94 6.64
CA GLU A 150 -49.98 -28.80 6.23
C GLU A 150 -50.87 -28.08 5.21
N SER A 151 -51.27 -26.84 5.50
CA SER A 151 -52.11 -26.03 4.62
C SER A 151 -51.39 -25.60 3.33
N PHE A 152 -50.06 -25.40 3.38
CA PHE A 152 -49.27 -24.88 2.25
C PHE A 152 -48.34 -25.91 1.60
N SER A 153 -48.65 -27.20 1.74
CA SER A 153 -47.79 -28.29 1.25
C SER A 153 -47.55 -28.25 -0.27
N LEU A 154 -48.54 -27.81 -1.06
CA LEU A 154 -48.45 -27.70 -2.53
C LEU A 154 -47.57 -26.50 -2.94
N GLU A 155 -47.77 -25.36 -2.30
CA GLU A 155 -47.02 -24.11 -2.50
C GLU A 155 -45.54 -24.30 -2.13
N LEU A 156 -45.26 -24.97 -1.01
CA LEU A 156 -43.91 -25.32 -0.59
C LEU A 156 -43.24 -26.30 -1.57
N ASP A 157 -43.98 -27.22 -2.21
CA ASP A 157 -43.40 -28.09 -3.24
C ASP A 157 -43.02 -27.32 -4.50
N ILE A 158 -43.90 -26.43 -4.99
CA ILE A 158 -43.65 -25.56 -6.15
C ILE A 158 -42.43 -24.67 -5.87
N ALA A 159 -42.38 -24.06 -4.68
CA ALA A 159 -41.24 -23.27 -4.24
C ALA A 159 -39.94 -24.08 -4.14
N ALA A 160 -40.01 -25.34 -3.70
CA ALA A 160 -38.85 -26.21 -3.61
C ALA A 160 -38.30 -26.57 -5.01
N ARG A 161 -39.17 -26.85 -5.98
CA ARG A 161 -38.78 -27.08 -7.39
C ARG A 161 -38.11 -25.84 -7.98
N TYR A 162 -38.72 -24.68 -7.79
CA TYR A 162 -38.16 -23.39 -8.21
C TYR A 162 -36.78 -23.15 -7.60
N ALA A 163 -36.66 -23.28 -6.28
CA ALA A 163 -35.43 -23.02 -5.56
C ALA A 163 -34.31 -24.00 -5.94
N ALA A 164 -34.61 -25.30 -6.08
CA ALA A 164 -33.65 -26.29 -6.54
C ALA A 164 -33.17 -25.98 -7.97
N TYR A 165 -34.09 -25.71 -8.90
CA TYR A 165 -33.72 -25.32 -10.26
C TYR A 165 -32.82 -24.08 -10.23
N ARG A 166 -33.18 -23.02 -9.49
CA ARG A 166 -32.37 -21.79 -9.35
C ARG A 166 -30.96 -22.07 -8.81
N VAL A 167 -30.82 -22.90 -7.78
CA VAL A 167 -29.51 -23.30 -7.23
C VAL A 167 -28.68 -23.96 -8.33
N PHE A 168 -29.17 -25.01 -8.99
CA PHE A 168 -28.36 -25.82 -9.90
C PHE A 168 -28.18 -25.23 -11.31
N SER A 169 -29.13 -24.42 -11.79
CA SER A 169 -29.00 -23.65 -13.04
C SER A 169 -27.88 -22.60 -12.97
N CYS A 170 -27.66 -22.02 -11.78
CA CYS A 170 -26.51 -21.14 -11.53
C CYS A 170 -25.15 -21.88 -11.62
N TYR A 171 -25.10 -23.20 -11.50
CA TYR A 171 -23.84 -23.97 -11.53
C TYR A 171 -23.46 -24.55 -12.89
N ASN A 172 -24.42 -24.89 -13.75
CA ASN A 172 -24.18 -25.77 -14.91
C ASN A 172 -24.48 -25.18 -16.30
N SER A 173 -24.68 -23.86 -16.44
CA SER A 173 -24.93 -23.24 -17.76
C SER A 173 -26.13 -23.88 -18.49
N LEU A 174 -27.11 -24.40 -17.74
CA LEU A 174 -28.15 -25.30 -18.22
C LEU A 174 -29.31 -24.61 -18.98
N SER A 175 -29.30 -23.30 -19.20
CA SER A 175 -30.40 -22.62 -19.89
C SER A 175 -29.98 -21.84 -21.14
N SER A 176 -30.60 -22.22 -22.26
CA SER A 176 -30.82 -21.39 -23.46
C SER A 176 -31.96 -20.38 -23.25
N TRP A 177 -32.82 -20.63 -22.26
CA TRP A 177 -33.94 -19.77 -21.90
C TRP A 177 -33.49 -18.58 -21.02
N ASN A 178 -33.67 -17.39 -21.58
CA ASN A 178 -33.51 -16.05 -21.00
C ASN A 178 -32.40 -15.87 -19.93
N LYS A 179 -31.14 -15.77 -20.39
CA LYS A 179 -30.00 -15.32 -19.57
C LYS A 179 -30.21 -13.97 -18.86
N ASN A 180 -31.19 -13.17 -19.31
CA ASN A 180 -31.48 -11.84 -18.78
C ASN A 180 -32.43 -11.83 -17.57
N LEU A 181 -33.14 -12.93 -17.26
CA LEU A 181 -34.11 -12.98 -16.15
C LEU A 181 -33.49 -13.29 -14.78
N PHE A 182 -32.27 -13.84 -14.73
CA PHE A 182 -31.64 -14.28 -13.48
C PHE A 182 -30.45 -13.39 -13.11
N LEU A 183 -30.57 -12.67 -12.00
CA LEU A 183 -29.44 -12.01 -11.36
C LEU A 183 -28.43 -13.07 -10.89
N GLN A 184 -27.27 -13.17 -11.55
CA GLN A 184 -26.20 -14.12 -11.23
C GLN A 184 -25.60 -13.97 -9.81
N ASN A 185 -25.99 -12.94 -9.05
CA ASN A 185 -25.49 -12.65 -7.70
C ASN A 185 -26.57 -12.77 -6.60
N ASP A 186 -27.57 -13.63 -6.81
CA ASP A 186 -28.62 -13.87 -5.82
C ASP A 186 -28.09 -14.69 -4.62
N ILE A 187 -27.91 -14.03 -3.48
CA ILE A 187 -27.37 -14.62 -2.24
C ILE A 187 -28.23 -15.78 -1.74
N LEU A 188 -29.53 -15.79 -2.02
CA LEU A 188 -30.45 -16.82 -1.52
C LEU A 188 -30.16 -18.19 -2.16
N PHE A 189 -29.92 -18.22 -3.47
CA PHE A 189 -29.71 -19.46 -4.24
C PHE A 189 -28.23 -19.78 -4.50
N ASN A 190 -27.31 -18.86 -4.20
CA ASN A 190 -25.87 -19.08 -4.37
C ASN A 190 -25.26 -19.76 -3.13
N PHE A 191 -24.62 -20.92 -3.32
CA PHE A 191 -24.00 -21.72 -2.27
C PHE A 191 -22.47 -21.75 -2.41
N GLN A 192 -21.80 -22.03 -1.30
CA GLN A 192 -20.35 -22.20 -1.30
C GLN A 192 -19.95 -23.45 -2.08
N GLN A 193 -18.92 -23.32 -2.91
CA GLN A 193 -18.47 -24.36 -3.81
C GLN A 193 -17.46 -25.28 -3.15
N LYS A 194 -17.33 -26.51 -3.66
CA LYS A 194 -16.20 -27.37 -3.33
C LYS A 194 -14.94 -26.75 -3.90
N LEU A 195 -13.93 -26.59 -3.05
CA LEU A 195 -12.69 -25.97 -3.46
C LEU A 195 -11.86 -26.98 -4.28
N ASP A 196 -11.66 -26.69 -5.57
CA ASP A 196 -10.68 -27.41 -6.37
C ASP A 196 -9.27 -26.95 -5.98
N LYS A 197 -8.59 -27.77 -5.16
CA LYS A 197 -7.23 -27.47 -4.68
C LYS A 197 -6.18 -27.53 -5.78
N THR A 198 -6.49 -28.16 -6.90
CA THR A 198 -5.59 -28.22 -8.07
C THR A 198 -5.78 -27.00 -8.97
N ASN A 199 -6.95 -26.36 -8.91
CA ASN A 199 -7.25 -25.15 -9.66
C ASN A 199 -8.10 -24.12 -8.89
N LEU A 200 -7.44 -23.27 -8.09
CA LEU A 200 -8.11 -22.19 -7.35
C LEU A 200 -8.70 -21.09 -8.25
N ILE A 201 -8.27 -21.00 -9.51
CA ILE A 201 -8.63 -19.96 -10.48
C ILE A 201 -9.35 -20.63 -11.65
N ASP A 202 -10.62 -20.28 -11.85
CA ASP A 202 -11.41 -20.79 -12.95
C ASP A 202 -12.13 -19.66 -13.70
N ASP A 203 -12.54 -19.95 -14.94
CA ASP A 203 -13.18 -18.98 -15.81
C ASP A 203 -14.51 -18.44 -15.23
N LYS A 204 -15.23 -19.25 -14.44
CA LYS A 204 -16.49 -18.82 -13.82
C LYS A 204 -16.22 -17.73 -12.77
N LYS A 205 -15.18 -17.88 -11.95
CA LYS A 205 -14.75 -16.87 -10.97
C LYS A 205 -14.26 -15.61 -11.67
N ILE A 206 -13.52 -15.73 -12.77
CA ILE A 206 -13.08 -14.57 -13.56
C ILE A 206 -14.30 -13.83 -14.15
N LEU A 207 -15.22 -14.56 -14.78
CA LEU A 207 -16.48 -14.02 -15.35
C LEU A 207 -17.34 -13.30 -14.30
N LYS A 208 -17.39 -13.82 -13.06
CA LYS A 208 -18.11 -13.17 -11.95
C LYS A 208 -17.62 -11.74 -11.73
N TYR A 209 -16.30 -11.52 -11.78
CA TYR A 209 -15.70 -10.22 -11.53
C TYR A 209 -15.53 -9.36 -12.77
N GLN A 210 -15.63 -9.91 -13.99
CA GLN A 210 -15.63 -9.14 -15.23
C GLN A 210 -16.79 -8.14 -15.31
N LYS A 211 -17.90 -8.44 -14.61
CA LYS A 211 -19.06 -7.54 -14.50
C LYS A 211 -18.82 -6.35 -13.58
N ASN A 212 -17.72 -6.32 -12.82
CA ASN A 212 -17.42 -5.16 -11.98
C ASN A 212 -16.87 -4.02 -12.84
N GLU A 213 -17.56 -2.89 -12.78
CA GLU A 213 -17.27 -1.69 -13.56
C GLU A 213 -16.05 -0.93 -13.04
N ARG A 214 -14.83 -1.34 -13.42
CA ARG A 214 -13.64 -0.47 -13.30
C ARG A 214 -13.38 0.24 -14.63
N LEU A 215 -13.63 1.55 -14.65
CA LEU A 215 -13.37 2.43 -15.80
C LEU A 215 -12.16 3.35 -15.56
N ASP A 216 -11.72 3.48 -14.32
CA ASP A 216 -10.74 4.47 -13.87
C ASP A 216 -9.96 3.99 -12.62
N PHE A 217 -9.47 4.95 -11.84
CA PHE A 217 -8.70 4.74 -10.61
C PHE A 217 -9.58 4.64 -9.35
N ASP A 218 -10.89 4.83 -9.46
CA ASP A 218 -11.75 5.04 -8.30
C ASP A 218 -12.17 3.73 -7.64
N TYR A 219 -11.86 3.65 -6.34
CA TYR A 219 -12.31 2.55 -5.51
C TYR A 219 -13.83 2.57 -5.40
N LYS A 220 -14.48 1.47 -5.79
CA LYS A 220 -15.93 1.31 -5.67
C LYS A 220 -16.26 0.41 -4.49
N ASP A 221 -17.12 0.89 -3.60
CA ASP A 221 -17.63 0.16 -2.42
C ASP A 221 -18.53 -1.04 -2.76
N SER A 222 -18.77 -1.34 -4.05
CA SER A 222 -19.60 -2.46 -4.48
C SER A 222 -19.10 -3.82 -3.96
N PHE A 223 -17.83 -3.90 -3.55
CA PHE A 223 -17.24 -5.07 -2.88
C PHE A 223 -17.62 -5.21 -1.40
N LEU A 224 -18.11 -4.16 -0.73
CA LEU A 224 -18.44 -4.13 0.70
C LEU A 224 -19.96 -4.21 0.91
N ASN A 225 -20.59 -5.19 0.27
CA ASN A 225 -22.03 -5.44 0.37
C ASN A 225 -22.41 -6.00 1.75
N LEU A 226 -23.39 -5.37 2.40
CA LEU A 226 -23.92 -5.81 3.70
C LEU A 226 -24.48 -7.24 3.65
N ASP A 227 -25.32 -7.56 2.67
CA ASP A 227 -25.92 -8.88 2.54
C ASP A 227 -24.84 -9.96 2.31
N GLU A 228 -23.76 -9.65 1.58
CA GLU A 228 -22.65 -10.60 1.38
C GLU A 228 -21.82 -10.78 2.67
N ALA A 229 -21.59 -9.70 3.42
CA ALA A 229 -20.93 -9.75 4.73
C ALA A 229 -21.77 -10.54 5.76
N LEU A 230 -23.09 -10.35 5.78
CA LEU A 230 -24.00 -11.12 6.65
C LEU A 230 -24.07 -12.58 6.22
N ASN A 231 -24.20 -12.87 4.91
CA ASN A 231 -24.14 -14.24 4.42
C ASN A 231 -22.87 -14.97 4.87
N ASN A 232 -21.71 -14.31 4.84
CA ASN A 232 -20.45 -14.88 5.34
C ASN A 232 -20.42 -14.98 6.88
N SER A 233 -20.98 -14.00 7.59
CA SER A 233 -21.07 -14.00 9.06
C SER A 233 -21.92 -15.19 9.55
N HIS A 234 -23.11 -15.40 8.97
CA HIS A 234 -23.98 -16.53 9.30
C HIS A 234 -23.47 -17.89 8.75
N TYR A 235 -22.61 -17.87 7.73
CA TYR A 235 -21.94 -19.07 7.23
C TYR A 235 -20.84 -19.58 8.18
N CYS A 236 -20.24 -18.68 8.96
CA CYS A 236 -19.28 -19.02 10.01
C CYS A 236 -19.93 -19.94 11.06
N ILE A 237 -19.24 -21.01 11.46
CA ILE A 237 -19.74 -21.92 12.51
C ILE A 237 -19.43 -21.47 13.94
N TYR A 238 -18.76 -20.34 14.07
CA TYR A 238 -18.34 -19.75 15.35
C TYR A 238 -17.47 -20.69 16.21
N CYS A 239 -16.24 -20.97 15.74
CA CYS A 239 -15.35 -21.98 16.31
C CYS A 239 -14.90 -21.73 17.78
N HIS A 240 -15.07 -20.51 18.32
CA HIS A 240 -14.68 -20.18 19.70
C HIS A 240 -15.42 -21.03 20.74
N LYS A 241 -16.62 -21.52 20.40
CA LYS A 241 -17.39 -22.43 21.26
C LYS A 241 -16.67 -23.75 21.54
N GLN A 242 -15.72 -24.13 20.68
CA GLN A 242 -14.96 -25.38 20.75
C GLN A 242 -13.47 -25.15 20.97
N ASP A 243 -13.03 -23.90 21.16
CA ASP A 243 -11.62 -23.49 21.22
C ASP A 243 -10.77 -23.94 20.01
N LYS A 244 -11.40 -23.95 18.83
CA LYS A 244 -10.80 -24.44 17.57
C LYS A 244 -10.78 -23.36 16.48
N ASP A 245 -10.59 -22.10 16.87
CA ASP A 245 -10.52 -20.95 15.96
C ASP A 245 -9.26 -20.96 15.10
N SER A 246 -9.23 -21.84 14.11
CA SER A 246 -8.10 -21.94 13.19
C SER A 246 -7.88 -20.65 12.39
N CYS A 247 -8.94 -19.87 12.11
CA CYS A 247 -8.82 -18.56 11.47
C CYS A 247 -8.03 -17.54 12.30
N SER A 248 -8.03 -17.65 13.63
CA SER A 248 -7.27 -16.80 14.54
C SER A 248 -5.92 -17.43 14.92
N LYS A 249 -5.94 -18.71 15.32
CA LYS A 249 -4.79 -19.43 15.90
C LYS A 249 -3.97 -20.26 14.91
N GLY A 250 -4.52 -20.54 13.72
CA GLY A 250 -3.96 -21.50 12.76
C GLY A 250 -4.36 -22.96 13.05
N PHE A 251 -4.00 -23.87 12.14
CA PHE A 251 -4.21 -25.31 12.35
C PHE A 251 -3.09 -25.89 13.22
N GLY A 252 -3.36 -26.09 14.53
CA GLY A 252 -2.61 -26.95 15.44
C GLY A 252 -1.07 -26.92 15.37
N VAL A 253 -0.46 -25.98 16.10
CA VAL A 253 0.65 -26.39 17.00
C VAL A 253 -0.04 -27.19 18.09
N ILE A 254 0.23 -28.50 18.16
CA ILE A 254 -0.31 -29.38 19.20
C ILE A 254 0.20 -28.85 20.56
N PRO A 255 -0.63 -28.69 21.60
CA PRO A 255 -0.21 -28.09 22.88
C PRO A 255 0.79 -28.89 23.73
N HIS A 256 1.38 -29.98 23.23
CA HIS A 256 2.18 -30.92 24.02
C HIS A 256 3.40 -31.48 23.28
N PHE A 257 4.35 -30.64 22.88
CA PHE A 257 5.71 -31.11 22.59
C PHE A 257 6.75 -30.00 22.78
N ASP A 258 7.35 -29.94 23.98
CA ASP A 258 8.56 -29.16 24.31
C ASP A 258 9.84 -29.78 23.73
N ARG A 259 9.83 -30.11 22.44
CA ARG A 259 11.07 -30.49 21.73
C ARG A 259 11.16 -29.76 20.42
N VAL A 260 12.19 -28.93 20.32
CA VAL A 260 12.74 -28.42 19.05
C VAL A 260 13.11 -29.63 18.20
N ILE A 261 12.20 -30.06 17.34
CA ILE A 261 12.50 -30.99 16.26
C ILE A 261 12.89 -30.12 15.07
N SER A 262 14.10 -30.34 14.55
CA SER A 262 14.58 -29.66 13.34
C SER A 262 13.62 -29.90 12.17
N VAL A 263 13.33 -28.81 11.45
CA VAL A 263 12.37 -28.69 10.35
C VAL A 263 12.59 -29.73 9.24
N ASP A 264 13.81 -30.24 9.12
CA ASP A 264 14.22 -31.16 8.05
C ASP A 264 13.63 -32.58 8.18
N SER A 265 13.20 -33.00 9.38
CA SER A 265 12.77 -34.38 9.62
C SER A 265 11.28 -34.65 9.42
N LEU A 266 10.45 -33.61 9.30
CA LEU A 266 8.99 -33.69 9.12
C LEU A 266 8.53 -33.48 7.66
N GLU A 267 9.40 -32.98 6.78
CA GLU A 267 9.09 -32.77 5.36
C GLU A 267 8.85 -34.07 4.57
N TYR A 268 9.34 -35.21 5.07
CA TYR A 268 9.43 -36.44 4.27
C TYR A 268 8.20 -37.35 4.32
N LYS A 269 7.32 -37.25 5.34
CA LYS A 269 6.24 -38.23 5.53
C LYS A 269 4.84 -37.78 5.10
N ILE A 270 4.60 -36.48 4.87
CA ILE A 270 3.23 -35.97 4.60
C ILE A 270 3.23 -34.79 3.59
N PRO A 271 3.01 -35.02 2.28
CA PRO A 271 3.08 -33.98 1.24
C PRO A 271 2.05 -32.84 1.38
N TRP A 272 0.92 -33.06 2.04
CA TRP A 272 -0.07 -32.00 2.31
C TRP A 272 0.34 -31.07 3.45
N LEU A 273 1.37 -31.41 4.23
CA LEU A 273 1.89 -30.58 5.31
C LEU A 273 2.54 -29.28 4.80
N ARG A 274 2.96 -29.25 3.53
CA ARG A 274 3.38 -28.01 2.83
C ARG A 274 2.29 -26.93 2.77
N TYR A 275 1.02 -27.33 2.89
CA TYR A 275 -0.14 -26.44 2.96
C TYR A 275 -0.75 -26.34 4.37
N SER A 276 -0.22 -27.08 5.37
CA SER A 276 -0.87 -27.24 6.68
C SER A 276 -0.17 -26.53 7.84
N MET A 277 0.79 -25.65 7.57
CA MET A 277 1.22 -24.64 8.54
C MET A 277 0.56 -23.29 8.22
N THR A 278 -0.74 -23.30 7.93
CA THR A 278 -1.51 -22.06 7.76
C THR A 278 -1.59 -21.38 9.12
N THR A 279 -0.72 -20.40 9.32
CA THR A 279 -0.84 -19.46 10.44
C THR A 279 -2.17 -18.75 10.29
N GLY A 280 -2.95 -18.67 11.37
CA GLY A 280 -4.17 -17.87 11.40
C GLY A 280 -3.86 -16.38 11.24
N CYS A 281 -4.80 -15.51 11.63
CA CYS A 281 -4.58 -14.07 11.67
C CYS A 281 -3.27 -13.74 12.44
N PRO A 282 -2.29 -13.05 11.81
CA PRO A 282 -1.05 -12.69 12.50
C PRO A 282 -1.29 -11.86 13.77
N LEU A 283 -2.36 -11.05 13.79
CA LEU A 283 -2.77 -10.25 14.94
C LEU A 283 -3.53 -11.05 16.00
N LYS A 284 -3.87 -12.32 15.74
CA LYS A 284 -4.69 -13.20 16.60
C LYS A 284 -6.05 -12.60 16.95
N GLN A 285 -6.65 -11.87 16.01
CA GLN A 285 -7.97 -11.27 16.18
C GLN A 285 -9.03 -12.29 16.63
N LYS A 286 -9.97 -11.82 17.44
CA LYS A 286 -11.18 -12.56 17.88
C LYS A 286 -12.25 -12.64 16.78
N ILE A 287 -11.86 -13.26 15.67
CA ILE A 287 -12.66 -13.33 14.43
C ILE A 287 -14.01 -14.01 14.68
N SER A 288 -14.01 -15.10 15.45
CA SER A 288 -15.22 -15.87 15.63
C SER A 288 -16.25 -15.14 16.50
N GLU A 289 -15.80 -14.41 17.50
CA GLU A 289 -16.62 -13.56 18.37
C GLU A 289 -17.13 -12.35 17.59
N MET A 290 -16.25 -11.68 16.84
CA MET A 290 -16.60 -10.57 15.95
C MET A 290 -17.70 -10.97 14.95
N ASN A 291 -17.52 -12.10 14.24
CA ASN A 291 -18.50 -12.58 13.26
C ASN A 291 -19.84 -12.90 13.91
N TYR A 292 -19.83 -13.47 15.13
CA TYR A 292 -21.06 -13.77 15.86
C TYR A 292 -21.82 -12.48 16.20
N ILE A 293 -21.13 -11.50 16.78
CA ILE A 293 -21.72 -10.22 17.17
C ILE A 293 -22.23 -9.43 15.94
N LYS A 294 -21.48 -9.48 14.83
CA LYS A 294 -21.92 -8.94 13.53
C LYS A 294 -23.22 -9.59 13.05
N ALA A 295 -23.31 -10.92 13.09
CA ALA A 295 -24.51 -11.64 12.69
C ALA A 295 -25.73 -11.34 13.58
N GLN A 296 -25.54 -10.86 14.82
CA GLN A 296 -26.63 -10.43 15.70
C GLN A 296 -27.05 -8.96 15.48
N GLY A 297 -26.35 -8.20 14.63
CA GLY A 297 -26.67 -6.80 14.33
C GLY A 297 -26.07 -5.76 15.29
N PHE A 298 -25.11 -6.15 16.14
CA PHE A 298 -24.40 -5.24 17.05
C PHE A 298 -23.08 -4.76 16.43
N ASN A 299 -23.17 -3.89 15.43
CA ASN A 299 -22.01 -3.52 14.61
C ASN A 299 -20.93 -2.72 15.36
N LEU A 300 -21.31 -1.84 16.29
CA LEU A 300 -20.34 -1.05 17.08
C LEU A 300 -19.57 -1.93 18.05
N ALA A 301 -20.25 -2.88 18.69
CA ALA A 301 -19.59 -3.87 19.55
C ALA A 301 -18.69 -4.82 18.75
N ALA A 302 -19.08 -5.21 17.52
CA ALA A 302 -18.21 -5.99 16.64
C ALA A 302 -16.91 -5.22 16.32
N LEU A 303 -16.99 -3.91 16.06
CA LEU A 303 -15.81 -3.06 15.90
C LEU A 303 -14.98 -3.01 17.19
N ALA A 304 -15.63 -2.86 18.35
CA ALA A 304 -14.93 -2.86 19.63
C ALA A 304 -14.15 -4.17 19.87
N ILE A 305 -14.68 -5.33 19.44
CA ILE A 305 -13.95 -6.61 19.48
C ILE A 305 -12.73 -6.60 18.55
N ILE A 306 -12.85 -6.08 17.33
CA ILE A 306 -11.72 -5.97 16.39
C ILE A 306 -10.59 -5.15 17.03
N VAL A 307 -10.94 -3.99 17.59
CA VAL A 307 -9.98 -3.00 18.12
C VAL A 307 -9.17 -3.53 19.31
N ILE A 308 -9.64 -4.57 20.01
CA ILE A 308 -8.84 -5.26 21.05
C ILE A 308 -7.49 -5.72 20.47
N ASP A 309 -7.52 -6.32 19.28
CA ASP A 309 -6.35 -6.94 18.67
C ASP A 309 -5.78 -6.14 17.50
N ASN A 310 -6.61 -5.33 16.84
CA ASN A 310 -6.27 -4.54 15.67
C ASN A 310 -6.88 -3.13 15.75
N PRO A 311 -6.27 -2.24 16.54
CA PRO A 311 -6.66 -0.83 16.61
C PRO A 311 -6.41 -0.08 15.30
N MET A 312 -5.68 -0.68 14.35
CA MET A 312 -5.39 -0.15 13.02
C MET A 312 -6.24 -0.85 11.94
N VAL A 313 -7.47 -1.26 12.24
CA VAL A 313 -8.38 -1.96 11.31
C VAL A 313 -8.59 -1.22 10.00
N ALA A 314 -8.52 0.11 10.03
CA ALA A 314 -8.55 0.92 8.82
C ALA A 314 -7.48 0.50 7.79
N ALA A 315 -6.32 -0.02 8.24
CA ALA A 315 -5.22 -0.48 7.39
C ALA A 315 -5.30 -1.95 6.93
N THR A 316 -6.31 -2.70 7.37
CA THR A 316 -6.49 -4.13 7.07
C THR A 316 -7.81 -4.38 6.33
N GLY A 317 -8.23 -5.64 6.23
CA GLY A 317 -9.51 -6.02 5.63
C GLY A 317 -9.42 -6.47 4.18
N ASN A 318 -10.55 -6.33 3.48
CA ASN A 318 -10.83 -6.91 2.17
C ASN A 318 -9.72 -6.57 1.16
N ARG A 319 -9.27 -7.59 0.42
CA ARG A 319 -8.22 -7.50 -0.63
C ARG A 319 -6.82 -7.07 -0.17
N ILE A 320 -6.63 -6.81 1.13
CA ILE A 320 -5.32 -6.56 1.76
C ILE A 320 -4.79 -7.79 2.50
N CYS A 321 -5.66 -8.45 3.27
CA CYS A 321 -5.29 -9.60 4.09
C CYS A 321 -6.12 -10.83 3.73
N ASN A 322 -5.58 -12.04 3.94
CA ASN A 322 -6.34 -13.29 3.73
C ASN A 322 -5.86 -14.50 4.55
N ASP A 323 -4.86 -14.35 5.42
CA ASP A 323 -4.32 -15.45 6.23
C ASP A 323 -5.42 -16.13 7.07
N CYS A 324 -6.34 -15.33 7.62
CA CYS A 324 -7.50 -15.81 8.38
C CYS A 324 -8.46 -16.67 7.54
N SER A 325 -8.80 -16.25 6.32
CA SER A 325 -9.63 -17.02 5.39
C SER A 325 -8.92 -18.31 4.97
N LYS A 326 -7.59 -18.26 4.79
CA LYS A 326 -6.80 -19.46 4.47
C LYS A 326 -6.76 -20.47 5.59
N ALA A 327 -6.71 -20.02 6.83
CA ALA A 327 -6.72 -20.89 7.98
C ALA A 327 -8.14 -21.34 8.36
N CYS A 328 -9.20 -20.93 7.64
CA CYS A 328 -10.57 -21.36 7.92
C CYS A 328 -10.74 -22.88 7.76
N ILE A 329 -11.43 -23.53 8.69
CA ILE A 329 -11.70 -24.99 8.65
C ILE A 329 -12.35 -25.47 7.35
N TYR A 330 -13.10 -24.59 6.67
CA TYR A 330 -13.81 -24.91 5.44
C TYR A 330 -12.87 -25.15 4.26
N GLN A 331 -11.67 -24.55 4.24
CA GLN A 331 -10.66 -24.78 3.20
C GLN A 331 -10.31 -26.26 2.99
N LYS A 332 -10.63 -27.13 3.95
CA LYS A 332 -10.48 -28.58 3.79
C LYS A 332 -11.32 -29.13 2.63
N LYS A 333 -12.54 -28.62 2.40
CA LYS A 333 -13.51 -29.21 1.44
C LYS A 333 -14.35 -28.20 0.65
N GLN A 334 -14.40 -26.92 1.03
CA GLN A 334 -15.28 -25.91 0.44
C GLN A 334 -14.70 -24.49 0.60
N ASP A 335 -15.35 -23.50 0.00
CA ASP A 335 -14.92 -22.09 0.10
C ASP A 335 -14.83 -21.63 1.56
N PRO A 336 -13.76 -20.91 1.95
CA PRO A 336 -13.64 -20.36 3.29
C PRO A 336 -14.64 -19.23 3.56
N VAL A 337 -14.86 -18.92 4.84
CA VAL A 337 -15.54 -17.67 5.21
C VAL A 337 -14.69 -16.49 4.74
N ASN A 338 -15.28 -15.53 4.02
CA ASN A 338 -14.59 -14.30 3.65
C ASN A 338 -14.53 -13.33 4.85
N ILE A 339 -13.58 -13.59 5.76
CA ILE A 339 -13.38 -12.80 6.99
C ILE A 339 -12.94 -11.35 6.69
N PRO A 340 -12.01 -11.08 5.75
CA PRO A 340 -11.62 -9.71 5.39
C PRO A 340 -12.79 -8.84 4.91
N LEU A 341 -13.75 -9.42 4.17
CA LEU A 341 -14.99 -8.73 3.79
C LEU A 341 -15.82 -8.31 5.02
N ILE A 342 -15.99 -9.23 5.99
CA ILE A 342 -16.73 -8.95 7.22
C ILE A 342 -16.05 -7.82 8.02
N GLU A 343 -14.71 -7.90 8.20
CA GLU A 343 -13.93 -6.88 8.91
C GLU A 343 -14.10 -5.49 8.26
N SER A 344 -13.91 -5.39 6.95
CA SER A 344 -14.07 -4.11 6.23
C SER A 344 -15.50 -3.60 6.24
N ASN A 345 -16.51 -4.48 6.17
CA ASN A 345 -17.91 -4.06 6.22
C ASN A 345 -18.29 -3.51 7.61
N ILE A 346 -17.79 -4.12 8.71
CA ILE A 346 -18.00 -3.61 10.07
C ILE A 346 -17.46 -2.19 10.21
N LEU A 347 -16.24 -1.95 9.71
CA LEU A 347 -15.64 -0.62 9.72
C LEU A 347 -16.45 0.37 8.87
N GLU A 348 -16.77 0.02 7.63
CA GLU A 348 -17.48 0.91 6.70
C GLU A 348 -18.90 1.25 7.18
N GLU A 349 -19.65 0.29 7.74
CA GLU A 349 -20.95 0.59 8.34
C GLU A 349 -20.83 1.48 9.57
N THR A 350 -19.77 1.31 10.38
CA THR A 350 -19.53 2.22 11.49
C THR A 350 -19.25 3.64 10.97
N LEU A 351 -18.39 3.79 9.97
CA LEU A 351 -18.03 5.10 9.39
C LEU A 351 -19.21 5.81 8.69
N LYS A 352 -20.26 5.07 8.30
CA LYS A 352 -21.51 5.62 7.74
C LYS A 352 -22.43 6.21 8.80
N LEU A 353 -22.29 5.81 10.07
CA LEU A 353 -23.08 6.39 11.17
C LEU A 353 -22.62 7.83 11.48
N PRO A 354 -23.52 8.69 11.97
CA PRO A 354 -23.11 9.98 12.53
C PRO A 354 -22.09 9.75 13.65
N TYR A 355 -20.99 10.50 13.61
CA TYR A 355 -19.84 10.38 14.51
C TYR A 355 -19.17 9.00 14.54
N GLY A 356 -19.40 8.16 13.53
CA GLY A 356 -18.81 6.82 13.43
C GLY A 356 -17.29 6.79 13.51
N LEU A 357 -16.62 7.76 12.87
CA LEU A 357 -15.18 7.94 12.99
C LEU A 357 -14.75 8.25 14.43
N GLU A 358 -15.52 9.08 15.13
CA GLU A 358 -15.23 9.46 16.52
C GLU A 358 -15.42 8.29 17.47
N ILE A 359 -16.42 7.44 17.22
CA ILE A 359 -16.61 6.17 17.94
C ILE A 359 -15.40 5.25 17.72
N TYR A 360 -14.94 5.10 16.47
CA TYR A 360 -13.77 4.27 16.18
C TYR A 360 -12.50 4.81 16.87
N ILE A 361 -12.20 6.10 16.74
CA ILE A 361 -11.05 6.73 17.41
C ILE A 361 -11.15 6.60 18.92
N LEU A 362 -12.35 6.79 19.50
CA LEU A 362 -12.60 6.58 20.92
C LEU A 362 -12.25 5.14 21.32
N LEU A 363 -12.73 4.13 20.58
CA LEU A 363 -12.43 2.72 20.85
C LEU A 363 -10.93 2.41 20.83
N THR A 364 -10.12 3.13 20.05
CA THR A 364 -8.65 2.95 20.09
C THR A 364 -8.03 3.49 21.39
N ARG A 365 -8.72 4.38 22.11
CA ARG A 365 -8.22 5.04 23.34
C ARG A 365 -8.92 4.53 24.59
N TRP A 366 -10.19 4.16 24.51
CA TRP A 366 -11.01 3.59 25.58
C TRP A 366 -11.84 2.45 24.99
N ASN A 367 -11.59 1.22 25.46
CA ASN A 367 -12.36 0.06 25.06
C ASN A 367 -12.60 -0.83 26.27
N PRO A 368 -13.82 -0.86 26.84
CA PRO A 368 -14.07 -1.61 28.04
C PRO A 368 -14.01 -3.13 27.83
N LEU A 369 -14.10 -3.59 26.57
CA LEU A 369 -13.91 -5.01 26.22
C LEU A 369 -12.45 -5.44 26.33
N ASN A 370 -11.49 -4.52 26.20
CA ASN A 370 -10.07 -4.83 26.36
C ASN A 370 -9.70 -4.86 27.84
N ILE A 371 -9.81 -6.04 28.46
CA ILE A 371 -9.52 -6.24 29.88
C ILE A 371 -8.04 -6.09 30.24
N TYR A 372 -7.14 -6.21 29.27
CA TYR A 372 -5.69 -6.09 29.50
C TYR A 372 -5.26 -4.62 29.59
N ALA A 373 -5.91 -3.76 28.82
CA ALA A 373 -5.62 -2.33 28.78
C ALA A 373 -6.87 -1.56 28.32
N PRO A 374 -7.87 -1.33 29.19
CA PRO A 374 -9.08 -0.61 28.79
C PRO A 374 -8.80 0.88 28.53
N LEU A 375 -7.81 1.44 29.22
CA LEU A 375 -7.41 2.85 29.18
C LEU A 375 -5.91 3.00 28.85
N PRO A 376 -5.47 4.17 28.36
CA PRO A 376 -4.04 4.43 28.17
C PRO A 376 -3.33 4.50 29.53
N LYS A 377 -2.05 4.13 29.56
CA LYS A 377 -1.23 4.28 30.78
C LYS A 377 -0.90 5.75 31.05
N GLU A 378 -0.52 6.04 32.28
CA GLU A 378 -0.05 7.37 32.68
C GLU A 378 1.20 7.80 31.90
N PRO A 379 1.39 9.11 31.67
CA PRO A 379 2.59 9.63 31.01
C PRO A 379 3.87 9.20 31.71
N THR A 380 4.80 8.64 30.93
CA THR A 380 6.09 8.13 31.40
C THR A 380 7.25 9.13 31.20
N ASN A 381 7.02 10.16 30.36
CA ASN A 381 8.01 11.15 29.91
C ASN A 381 9.19 10.60 29.08
N TYR A 382 9.21 9.32 28.71
CA TYR A 382 10.18 8.82 27.73
C TYR A 382 9.87 9.35 26.33
N ASN A 383 10.91 9.78 25.61
CA ASN A 383 10.82 10.27 24.24
C ASN A 383 11.35 9.20 23.28
N ILE A 384 10.49 8.70 22.39
CA ILE A 384 10.84 7.63 21.44
C ILE A 384 10.81 8.17 20.02
N LEU A 385 11.87 7.90 19.27
CA LEU A 385 11.96 8.20 17.84
C LEU A 385 11.51 7.00 17.01
N VAL A 386 10.47 7.17 16.19
CA VAL A 386 10.01 6.16 15.21
C VAL A 386 10.38 6.60 13.80
N THR A 387 11.12 5.79 13.05
CA THR A 387 11.58 6.17 11.71
C THR A 387 10.82 5.41 10.62
N GLY A 388 10.09 6.14 9.78
CA GLY A 388 9.18 5.63 8.75
C GLY A 388 7.75 5.50 9.27
N LEU A 389 6.79 6.11 8.56
CA LEU A 389 5.36 6.10 8.89
C LEU A 389 4.56 5.13 8.01
N GLY A 390 5.17 3.98 7.70
CA GLY A 390 4.48 2.82 7.12
C GLY A 390 3.69 2.00 8.16
N PRO A 391 3.14 0.84 7.78
CA PRO A 391 2.33 -0.01 8.67
C PRO A 391 2.94 -0.34 10.03
N ALA A 392 4.23 -0.65 10.07
CA ALA A 392 4.93 -0.87 11.33
C ALA A 392 5.06 0.43 12.15
N GLY A 393 5.37 1.55 11.50
CA GLY A 393 5.64 2.82 12.15
C GLY A 393 4.42 3.46 12.80
N PHE A 394 3.31 3.58 12.07
CA PHE A 394 2.09 4.13 12.66
C PHE A 394 1.52 3.23 13.76
N SER A 395 1.65 1.90 13.62
CA SER A 395 1.17 0.95 14.62
C SER A 395 2.01 0.99 15.88
N LEU A 396 3.35 1.04 15.74
CA LEU A 396 4.26 1.14 16.86
C LEU A 396 4.05 2.45 17.62
N SER A 397 3.88 3.56 16.88
CA SER A 397 3.56 4.86 17.47
C SER A 397 2.30 4.78 18.33
N TYR A 398 1.24 4.14 17.83
CA TYR A 398 0.01 3.93 18.60
C TYR A 398 0.24 3.16 19.91
N TYR A 399 0.93 2.01 19.87
CA TYR A 399 1.15 1.19 21.07
C TYR A 399 2.03 1.88 22.12
N LEU A 400 3.05 2.64 21.66
CA LEU A 400 3.92 3.41 22.56
C LEU A 400 3.18 4.60 23.19
N LEU A 401 2.34 5.31 22.43
CA LEU A 401 1.48 6.37 22.95
C LEU A 401 0.49 5.82 24.01
N ARG A 402 -0.07 4.64 23.75
CA ARG A 402 -0.95 3.93 24.71
C ARG A 402 -0.21 3.47 25.96
N SER A 403 1.09 3.24 25.86
CA SER A 403 1.97 2.94 26.99
C SER A 403 2.38 4.18 27.79
N GLY A 404 1.93 5.38 27.37
CA GLY A 404 2.22 6.64 28.05
C GLY A 404 3.53 7.31 27.61
N HIS A 405 4.17 6.82 26.54
CA HIS A 405 5.39 7.43 26.01
C HIS A 405 5.09 8.60 25.08
N ASN A 406 6.03 9.53 24.96
CA ASN A 406 6.02 10.55 23.94
C ASN A 406 6.64 9.98 22.66
N VAL A 407 5.99 10.19 21.53
CA VAL A 407 6.44 9.64 20.24
C VAL A 407 6.67 10.76 19.25
N THR A 408 7.92 10.86 18.79
CA THR A 408 8.27 11.64 17.61
C THR A 408 8.53 10.70 16.45
N ALA A 409 7.88 10.91 15.31
CA ALA A 409 8.11 10.15 14.10
C ALA A 409 8.83 10.98 13.03
N ILE A 410 9.61 10.32 12.17
CA ILE A 410 10.21 10.95 10.99
C ILE A 410 9.95 10.14 9.73
N ASP A 411 9.69 10.80 8.60
CA ASP A 411 9.55 10.14 7.31
C ASP A 411 10.32 10.89 6.21
N GLY A 412 11.02 10.13 5.35
CA GLY A 412 11.79 10.69 4.25
C GLY A 412 10.94 11.23 3.10
N LEU A 413 9.67 10.82 2.99
CA LEU A 413 8.73 11.34 2.01
C LEU A 413 8.00 12.59 2.54
N LYS A 414 7.46 13.40 1.62
CA LYS A 414 6.60 14.53 1.95
C LYS A 414 5.26 14.00 2.49
N ILE A 415 4.80 14.54 3.61
CA ILE A 415 3.46 14.26 4.14
C ILE A 415 2.59 15.51 4.00
N THR A 416 1.63 15.47 3.08
CA THR A 416 0.73 16.61 2.81
C THR A 416 -0.24 16.80 3.98
N PRO A 417 -0.39 18.03 4.53
CA PRO A 417 -1.37 18.33 5.55
C PRO A 417 -2.81 17.93 5.15
N LEU A 418 -3.61 17.56 6.16
CA LEU A 418 -5.05 17.36 5.96
C LEU A 418 -5.72 18.72 5.65
N SER A 419 -6.77 18.70 4.83
CA SER A 419 -7.44 19.92 4.35
C SER A 419 -8.37 20.55 5.38
N PHE A 420 -8.65 19.84 6.47
CA PHE A 420 -9.62 20.19 7.51
C PHE A 420 -8.96 20.28 8.89
N ASN A 421 -9.66 20.89 9.85
CA ASN A 421 -9.19 20.97 11.23
C ASN A 421 -9.34 19.62 11.92
N ILE A 422 -8.20 18.98 12.20
CA ILE A 422 -8.15 17.65 12.81
C ILE A 422 -8.70 17.61 14.23
N HIS A 423 -8.72 18.72 14.98
CA HIS A 423 -9.17 18.73 16.38
C HIS A 423 -10.69 18.90 16.54
N LYS A 424 -11.42 19.15 15.45
CA LYS A 424 -12.88 19.21 15.50
C LYS A 424 -13.49 17.82 15.29
N PRO A 425 -14.58 17.48 16.00
CA PRO A 425 -15.29 16.22 15.78
C PRO A 425 -15.90 16.19 14.37
N ILE A 426 -15.79 15.05 13.70
CA ILE A 426 -16.34 14.82 12.37
C ILE A 426 -17.66 14.07 12.50
N LYS A 427 -18.74 14.70 12.04
CA LYS A 427 -20.07 14.08 12.05
C LYS A 427 -20.21 13.00 10.98
N PHE A 428 -19.79 13.27 9.75
CA PHE A 428 -19.94 12.33 8.65
C PHE A 428 -18.62 12.12 7.93
N TRP A 429 -18.01 10.93 8.06
CA TRP A 429 -16.69 10.67 7.48
C TRP A 429 -16.66 10.75 5.97
N HIS A 430 -17.74 10.34 5.30
CA HIS A 430 -17.83 10.33 3.84
C HIS A 430 -17.70 11.72 3.22
N GLU A 431 -17.99 12.80 3.95
CA GLU A 431 -17.79 14.20 3.49
C GLU A 431 -16.30 14.57 3.33
N TYR A 432 -15.40 13.80 3.94
CA TYR A 432 -13.95 14.01 3.91
C TYR A 432 -13.22 13.03 2.99
N LYS A 433 -13.92 12.01 2.48
CA LYS A 433 -13.38 11.08 1.48
C LYS A 433 -13.28 11.78 0.13
N ASN A 434 -12.18 11.54 -0.58
CA ASN A 434 -12.01 11.96 -1.96
C ASN A 434 -12.00 10.73 -2.87
N LEU A 435 -12.52 10.88 -4.08
CA LEU A 435 -12.32 9.92 -5.15
C LEU A 435 -10.81 9.70 -5.36
N LEU A 436 -10.37 8.46 -5.53
CA LEU A 436 -8.94 8.16 -5.66
C LEU A 436 -8.33 8.79 -6.91
N SER A 437 -9.13 8.98 -7.96
CA SER A 437 -8.76 9.64 -9.21
C SER A 437 -8.51 11.15 -9.08
N GLU A 438 -8.96 11.75 -7.98
CA GLU A 438 -8.85 13.18 -7.64
C GLU A 438 -8.06 13.44 -6.35
N ARG A 439 -7.82 12.40 -5.54
CA ARG A 439 -7.13 12.50 -4.26
C ARG A 439 -5.67 12.92 -4.46
N ILE A 440 -5.32 14.10 -3.93
CA ILE A 440 -3.93 14.55 -3.84
C ILE A 440 -3.14 13.60 -2.92
N PRO A 441 -1.99 13.06 -3.37
CA PRO A 441 -1.15 12.19 -2.56
C PRO A 441 -0.78 12.83 -1.23
N LYS A 442 -1.02 12.09 -0.14
CA LYS A 442 -0.77 12.52 1.23
C LYS A 442 0.57 12.06 1.75
N GLY A 443 1.15 11.00 1.20
CA GLY A 443 2.51 10.53 1.52
C GLY A 443 2.67 9.76 2.84
N PHE A 444 1.68 9.82 3.75
CA PHE A 444 1.62 9.02 4.97
C PHE A 444 1.20 7.58 4.67
N GLY A 445 1.80 6.57 5.31
CA GLY A 445 1.41 5.16 5.17
C GLY A 445 2.41 4.27 4.41
N GLY A 446 3.52 4.84 3.89
CA GLY A 446 4.54 4.09 3.17
C GLY A 446 3.96 3.31 1.99
N VAL A 447 4.25 2.01 1.90
CA VAL A 447 3.75 1.13 0.82
C VAL A 447 2.22 1.13 0.72
N SER A 448 1.49 1.38 1.80
CA SER A 448 0.02 1.49 1.75
C SER A 448 -0.46 2.71 0.96
N GLU A 449 0.33 3.79 0.90
CA GLU A 449 0.02 4.99 0.11
C GLU A 449 0.53 4.86 -1.33
N TYR A 450 1.79 4.47 -1.51
CA TYR A 450 2.46 4.53 -2.82
C TYR A 450 2.53 3.21 -3.57
N GLY A 451 2.35 2.07 -2.91
CA GLY A 451 2.50 0.74 -3.50
C GLY A 451 1.18 0.02 -3.72
N ILE A 452 0.32 0.00 -2.71
CA ILE A 452 -1.03 -0.59 -2.80
C ILE A 452 -1.93 0.35 -3.59
N THR A 453 -2.73 -0.20 -4.50
CA THR A 453 -3.53 0.55 -5.47
C THR A 453 -5.02 0.47 -5.12
N ILE A 454 -5.91 0.26 -6.11
CA ILE A 454 -7.37 0.23 -5.95
C ILE A 454 -7.91 -0.96 -5.14
N ARG A 455 -7.06 -1.75 -4.50
CA ARG A 455 -7.50 -2.88 -3.66
C ARG A 455 -8.19 -2.40 -2.37
N TRP A 456 -7.95 -1.16 -1.97
CA TRP A 456 -8.35 -0.63 -0.67
C TRP A 456 -8.56 0.89 -0.73
N ASP A 457 -9.51 1.40 0.06
CA ASP A 457 -9.82 2.82 0.14
C ASP A 457 -8.68 3.58 0.86
N LYS A 458 -7.89 4.34 0.10
CA LYS A 458 -6.76 5.11 0.65
C LYS A 458 -7.16 6.26 1.57
N ASN A 459 -8.43 6.67 1.57
CA ASN A 459 -8.91 7.65 2.55
C ASN A 459 -8.76 7.11 3.99
N ASN A 460 -8.72 5.79 4.18
CA ASN A 460 -8.49 5.17 5.48
C ASN A 460 -7.12 5.53 6.10
N LEU A 461 -6.12 5.95 5.30
CA LEU A 461 -4.86 6.48 5.84
C LEU A 461 -5.06 7.75 6.66
N ASP A 462 -6.02 8.58 6.28
CA ASP A 462 -6.32 9.81 7.00
C ASP A 462 -6.94 9.50 8.37
N ILE A 463 -7.68 8.39 8.50
CA ILE A 463 -8.17 7.91 9.80
C ILE A 463 -7.00 7.51 10.71
N LEU A 464 -6.04 6.75 10.18
CA LEU A 464 -4.84 6.33 10.94
C LEU A 464 -4.03 7.55 11.40
N ARG A 465 -3.93 8.58 10.56
CA ARG A 465 -3.35 9.86 10.95
C ARG A 465 -4.10 10.52 12.08
N LEU A 466 -5.44 10.58 12.01
CA LEU A 466 -6.26 11.17 13.08
C LEU A 466 -6.11 10.44 14.41
N ILE A 467 -5.96 9.11 14.40
CA ILE A 467 -5.69 8.31 15.62
C ILE A 467 -4.38 8.76 16.30
N LEU A 468 -3.35 9.11 15.52
CA LEU A 468 -2.05 9.54 16.04
C LEU A 468 -2.00 11.05 16.33
N GLU A 469 -2.33 11.90 15.36
CA GLU A 469 -2.17 13.35 15.41
C GLU A 469 -3.10 14.04 16.42
N ARG A 470 -4.22 13.40 16.81
CA ARG A 470 -5.07 13.91 17.90
C ARG A 470 -4.52 13.61 19.30
N ASN A 471 -3.41 12.88 19.40
CA ASN A 471 -2.71 12.66 20.65
C ASN A 471 -1.65 13.76 20.85
N ASN A 472 -1.77 14.53 21.94
CA ASN A 472 -0.83 15.62 22.26
C ASN A 472 0.62 15.15 22.48
N ASN A 473 0.83 13.86 22.75
CA ASN A 473 2.14 13.25 22.93
C ASN A 473 2.74 12.71 21.62
N PHE A 474 2.12 12.98 20.46
CA PHE A 474 2.60 12.59 19.15
C PHE A 474 3.00 13.80 18.29
N LYS A 475 4.14 13.70 17.62
CA LYS A 475 4.58 14.65 16.60
C LYS A 475 5.27 13.89 15.48
N TYR A 476 5.20 14.40 14.24
CA TYR A 476 6.01 13.87 13.16
C TYR A 476 6.69 14.97 12.34
N TYR A 477 7.80 14.59 11.69
CA TYR A 477 8.55 15.42 10.74
C TYR A 477 8.71 14.70 9.41
N ASP A 478 8.24 15.33 8.35
CA ASP A 478 8.29 14.80 6.99
C ASP A 478 9.45 15.42 6.19
N GLY A 479 9.88 14.75 5.13
CA GLY A 479 11.13 15.11 4.44
C GLY A 479 12.38 14.96 5.30
N VAL A 480 12.30 14.23 6.41
CA VAL A 480 13.40 13.99 7.35
C VAL A 480 13.68 12.49 7.37
N ALA A 481 14.84 12.09 6.85
CA ALA A 481 15.22 10.69 6.81
C ALA A 481 16.39 10.39 7.76
N LEU A 482 16.29 9.28 8.50
CA LEU A 482 17.39 8.78 9.33
C LEU A 482 18.57 8.33 8.47
N GLY A 483 19.79 8.71 8.85
CA GLY A 483 21.00 8.55 8.04
C GLY A 483 21.20 9.62 6.98
N PHE A 484 20.30 10.62 6.93
CA PHE A 484 20.37 11.78 6.06
C PHE A 484 20.30 13.06 6.91
N ASN A 485 19.09 13.57 7.16
CA ASN A 485 18.83 14.78 7.94
C ASN A 485 19.27 14.64 9.40
N ILE A 486 19.14 13.44 9.96
CA ILE A 486 19.51 13.10 11.34
C ILE A 486 20.22 11.74 11.35
N THR A 487 21.28 11.60 12.15
CA THR A 487 22.01 10.33 12.34
C THR A 487 21.51 9.57 13.58
N LYS A 488 21.90 8.29 13.73
CA LYS A 488 21.47 7.48 14.89
C LYS A 488 22.04 8.04 16.19
N GLU A 489 23.28 8.50 16.15
CA GLU A 489 24.02 9.07 17.26
C GLU A 489 23.40 10.41 17.68
N GLN A 490 23.11 11.28 16.70
CA GLN A 490 22.43 12.55 16.97
C GLN A 490 21.04 12.37 17.58
N ALA A 491 20.30 11.31 17.22
CA ALA A 491 19.02 11.04 17.87
C ALA A 491 19.21 10.81 19.38
N LEU A 492 20.23 10.05 19.77
CA LEU A 492 20.55 9.84 21.18
C LEU A 492 21.03 11.14 21.85
N ASP A 493 21.88 11.92 21.18
CA ASP A 493 22.34 13.23 21.67
C ASP A 493 21.19 14.24 21.88
N LEU A 494 20.11 14.09 21.10
CA LEU A 494 18.89 14.86 21.23
C LEU A 494 17.97 14.33 22.34
N ASN A 495 18.44 13.45 23.22
CA ASN A 495 17.69 12.90 24.36
C ASN A 495 16.47 12.05 23.97
N PHE A 496 16.53 11.36 22.82
CA PHE A 496 15.63 10.23 22.58
C PHE A 496 16.10 9.03 23.40
N ASP A 497 15.18 8.44 24.17
CA ASP A 497 15.45 7.28 25.01
C ASP A 497 15.54 5.97 24.20
N HIS A 498 14.89 5.93 23.04
CA HIS A 498 14.91 4.78 22.15
C HIS A 498 14.70 5.19 20.69
N VAL A 499 15.28 4.43 19.75
CA VAL A 499 15.09 4.63 18.31
C VAL A 499 14.59 3.35 17.65
N ALA A 500 13.43 3.42 17.02
CA ALA A 500 12.77 2.31 16.35
C ALA A 500 12.78 2.47 14.81
N PHE A 501 13.28 1.44 14.13
CA PHE A 501 13.42 1.37 12.67
C PHE A 501 12.19 0.70 12.04
N CYS A 502 11.38 1.52 11.36
CA CYS A 502 10.18 1.12 10.62
C CYS A 502 10.27 1.53 9.14
N ILE A 503 11.48 1.58 8.58
CA ILE A 503 11.79 2.14 7.25
C ILE A 503 11.45 1.22 6.06
N GLY A 504 11.07 -0.04 6.34
CA GLY A 504 10.74 -1.05 5.33
C GLY A 504 11.94 -1.50 4.49
N ALA A 505 11.66 -2.16 3.36
CA ALA A 505 12.67 -2.61 2.40
C ALA A 505 12.46 -1.92 1.04
N GLY A 506 13.04 -0.74 0.87
CA GLY A 506 12.75 0.10 -0.30
C GLY A 506 13.56 -0.21 -1.56
N LYS A 507 14.70 -0.91 -1.48
CA LYS A 507 15.63 -1.02 -2.62
C LYS A 507 15.14 -2.08 -3.64
N PRO A 508 14.94 -1.74 -4.92
CA PRO A 508 14.47 -2.69 -5.92
C PRO A 508 15.60 -3.61 -6.37
N LYS A 509 15.27 -4.87 -6.66
CA LYS A 509 16.21 -5.79 -7.33
C LYS A 509 16.39 -5.35 -8.79
N VAL A 510 17.63 -5.38 -9.26
CA VAL A 510 17.98 -5.05 -10.66
C VAL A 510 18.49 -6.33 -11.34
N LEU A 511 17.88 -6.71 -12.47
CA LEU A 511 18.36 -7.85 -13.25
C LEU A 511 19.59 -7.47 -14.04
N ASN A 512 20.52 -8.41 -14.14
CA ASN A 512 21.68 -8.26 -14.99
C ASN A 512 21.38 -8.70 -16.43
N ILE A 513 20.54 -7.95 -17.12
CA ILE A 513 20.19 -8.17 -18.53
C ILE A 513 20.63 -6.98 -19.38
N GLU A 514 20.82 -7.21 -20.67
CA GLU A 514 21.13 -6.15 -21.63
C GLU A 514 19.97 -5.15 -21.75
N ASN A 515 20.31 -3.86 -21.81
CA ASN A 515 19.38 -2.73 -21.99
C ASN A 515 18.31 -2.56 -20.90
N PHE A 516 18.60 -2.93 -19.64
CA PHE A 516 17.69 -2.69 -18.50
C PHE A 516 17.33 -1.20 -18.31
N GLU A 517 18.19 -0.29 -18.77
CA GLU A 517 18.03 1.15 -18.65
C GLU A 517 17.35 1.83 -19.86
N ALA A 518 16.95 1.06 -20.87
CA ALA A 518 16.34 1.56 -22.10
C ALA A 518 15.07 2.39 -21.86
N LYS A 519 14.74 3.29 -22.80
CA LYS A 519 13.52 4.10 -22.72
C LYS A 519 12.30 3.16 -22.76
N GLY A 520 11.40 3.31 -21.79
CA GLY A 520 10.24 2.42 -21.62
C GLY A 520 10.44 1.30 -20.60
N VAL A 521 11.66 1.06 -20.09
CA VAL A 521 11.88 0.17 -18.94
C VAL A 521 11.74 0.94 -17.63
N LYS A 522 10.94 0.41 -16.71
CA LYS A 522 10.73 0.97 -15.36
C LYS A 522 10.80 -0.14 -14.32
N THR A 523 11.20 0.19 -13.10
CA THR A 523 10.93 -0.71 -11.96
C THR A 523 9.49 -0.51 -11.49
N ALA A 524 8.89 -1.51 -10.85
CA ALA A 524 7.55 -1.36 -10.30
C ALA A 524 7.49 -0.27 -9.22
N SER A 525 8.57 -0.10 -8.44
CA SER A 525 8.67 0.96 -7.43
C SER A 525 8.73 2.34 -8.08
N ASP A 526 9.50 2.51 -9.16
CA ASP A 526 9.54 3.75 -9.97
C ASP A 526 8.15 4.09 -10.49
N PHE A 527 7.50 3.13 -11.16
CA PHE A 527 6.18 3.31 -11.76
C PHE A 527 5.11 3.65 -10.71
N LEU A 528 4.97 2.84 -9.66
CA LEU A 528 3.93 3.02 -8.65
C LEU A 528 4.16 4.28 -7.80
N MET A 529 5.40 4.60 -7.41
CA MET A 529 5.67 5.85 -6.66
C MET A 529 5.43 7.09 -7.52
N THR A 530 5.82 7.08 -8.80
CA THR A 530 5.57 8.21 -9.70
C THR A 530 4.06 8.40 -9.93
N LEU A 531 3.33 7.30 -10.10
CA LEU A 531 1.87 7.31 -10.25
C LEU A 531 1.18 7.81 -8.97
N GLN A 532 1.45 7.17 -7.83
CA GLN A 532 0.67 7.30 -6.59
C GLN A 532 1.20 8.39 -5.66
N SER A 533 2.52 8.57 -5.49
CA SER A 533 3.07 9.67 -4.69
C SER A 533 3.29 10.94 -5.50
N GLY A 534 3.69 10.79 -6.76
CA GLY A 534 3.82 11.93 -7.68
C GLY A 534 2.47 12.43 -8.20
N GLY A 535 1.41 11.61 -8.13
CA GLY A 535 0.10 11.99 -8.63
C GLY A 535 0.10 12.17 -10.15
N ALA A 536 0.83 11.33 -10.89
CA ALA A 536 0.90 11.42 -12.36
C ALA A 536 -0.47 11.25 -13.02
N PHE A 537 -1.40 10.55 -12.37
CA PHE A 537 -2.77 10.41 -12.86
C PHE A 537 -3.61 11.68 -12.62
N LEU A 538 -3.19 12.66 -11.83
CA LEU A 538 -4.04 13.82 -11.54
C LEU A 538 -4.12 14.77 -12.73
N LYS A 539 -5.29 15.39 -12.90
CA LYS A 539 -5.47 16.41 -13.94
C LYS A 539 -4.56 17.61 -13.66
N ASN A 540 -3.92 18.15 -14.70
CA ASN A 540 -2.95 19.24 -14.60
C ASN A 540 -1.74 18.95 -13.68
N SER A 541 -1.44 17.67 -13.43
CA SER A 541 -0.25 17.28 -12.67
C SER A 541 1.01 17.74 -13.39
N ASN A 542 1.98 18.22 -12.62
CA ASN A 542 3.32 18.53 -13.13
C ASN A 542 4.16 17.25 -13.32
N THR A 543 3.73 16.13 -12.71
CA THR A 543 4.46 14.86 -12.71
C THR A 543 4.42 14.18 -14.06
N ASN A 544 5.57 14.17 -14.74
CA ASN A 544 5.70 13.55 -16.06
C ASN A 544 6.10 12.08 -15.99
N MET A 545 5.33 11.21 -16.64
CA MET A 545 5.62 9.79 -16.77
C MET A 545 5.04 9.26 -18.08
N VAL A 546 5.91 8.83 -19.00
CA VAL A 546 5.47 8.23 -20.25
C VAL A 546 5.51 6.69 -20.16
N ILE A 547 4.39 6.06 -20.51
CA ILE A 547 4.31 4.63 -20.88
C ILE A 547 3.64 4.47 -22.26
N ARG A 548 3.89 3.35 -22.93
CA ARG A 548 3.41 3.01 -24.27
C ARG A 548 2.94 1.54 -24.32
N MET A 549 1.99 1.23 -25.21
CA MET A 549 1.49 -0.15 -25.39
C MET A 549 2.16 -0.85 -26.58
N PRO A 550 2.32 -2.19 -26.57
CA PRO A 550 1.92 -3.16 -25.52
C PRO A 550 2.82 -3.14 -24.27
N ILE A 551 2.31 -3.58 -23.12
CA ILE A 551 3.01 -3.52 -21.81
C ILE A 551 3.38 -4.93 -21.31
N VAL A 552 4.65 -5.11 -20.97
CA VAL A 552 5.18 -6.34 -20.36
C VAL A 552 5.51 -6.08 -18.89
N ILE A 553 5.00 -6.93 -18.00
CA ILE A 553 5.31 -6.89 -16.57
C ILE A 553 6.08 -8.15 -16.22
N ILE A 554 7.28 -8.01 -15.63
CA ILE A 554 8.12 -9.15 -15.25
C ILE A 554 8.03 -9.34 -13.73
N GLY A 555 7.38 -10.42 -13.30
CA GLY A 555 7.14 -10.69 -11.88
C GLY A 555 6.00 -11.70 -11.67
N GLY A 556 5.73 -12.05 -10.41
CA GLY A 556 4.60 -12.93 -10.07
C GLY A 556 4.01 -12.66 -8.69
N GLY A 557 4.30 -11.50 -8.10
CA GLY A 557 3.79 -11.08 -6.78
C GLY A 557 2.62 -10.11 -6.89
N LEU A 558 2.12 -9.62 -5.75
CA LEU A 558 1.03 -8.64 -5.76
C LEU A 558 1.46 -7.32 -6.42
N THR A 559 2.70 -6.88 -6.23
CA THR A 559 3.24 -5.70 -6.90
C THR A 559 3.20 -5.80 -8.42
N SER A 560 3.37 -6.99 -9.02
CA SER A 560 3.22 -7.14 -10.47
C SER A 560 1.77 -7.03 -10.93
N LEU A 561 0.81 -7.51 -10.13
CA LEU A 561 -0.61 -7.37 -10.43
C LEU A 561 -1.07 -5.92 -10.30
N ASP A 562 -0.64 -5.25 -9.22
CA ASP A 562 -0.89 -3.83 -8.99
C ASP A 562 -0.30 -3.01 -10.16
N ALA A 563 0.96 -3.22 -10.53
CA ALA A 563 1.57 -2.52 -11.66
C ALA A 563 0.88 -2.80 -13.01
N ALA A 564 0.49 -4.05 -13.28
CA ALA A 564 -0.17 -4.43 -14.52
C ALA A 564 -1.53 -3.73 -14.67
N THR A 565 -2.36 -3.81 -13.63
CA THR A 565 -3.69 -3.19 -13.64
C THR A 565 -3.62 -1.67 -13.73
N GLU A 566 -2.79 -1.02 -12.92
CA GLU A 566 -2.64 0.44 -12.95
C GLU A 566 -2.07 0.95 -14.29
N SER A 567 -1.17 0.20 -14.93
CA SER A 567 -0.58 0.60 -16.20
C SER A 567 -1.60 0.72 -17.34
N LEU A 568 -2.63 -0.14 -17.36
CA LEU A 568 -3.72 -0.07 -18.34
C LEU A 568 -4.51 1.24 -18.19
N PHE A 569 -4.99 1.53 -16.98
CA PHE A 569 -5.83 2.71 -16.73
C PHE A 569 -5.02 4.02 -16.79
N TYR A 570 -3.76 3.99 -16.37
CA TYR A 570 -2.86 5.13 -16.54
C TYR A 570 -2.62 5.43 -18.02
N TYR A 571 -2.42 4.42 -18.85
CA TYR A 571 -2.22 4.64 -20.29
C TYR A 571 -3.41 5.35 -20.93
N LYS A 572 -4.63 4.87 -20.67
CA LYS A 572 -5.87 5.53 -21.12
C LYS A 572 -5.89 7.00 -20.71
N LYS A 573 -5.68 7.29 -19.42
CA LYS A 573 -5.71 8.66 -18.89
C LYS A 573 -4.61 9.54 -19.51
N GLN A 574 -3.40 9.01 -19.66
CA GLN A 574 -2.26 9.69 -20.25
C GLN A 574 -2.57 10.13 -21.70
N VAL A 575 -3.07 9.22 -22.54
CA VAL A 575 -3.35 9.55 -23.95
C VAL A 575 -4.56 10.48 -24.10
N GLU A 576 -5.59 10.31 -23.27
CA GLU A 576 -6.77 11.20 -23.27
C GLU A 576 -6.39 12.63 -22.87
N GLU A 577 -5.59 12.81 -21.82
CA GLU A 577 -5.13 14.14 -21.39
C GLU A 577 -4.10 14.72 -22.37
N PHE A 578 -3.21 13.90 -22.94
CA PHE A 578 -2.28 14.35 -23.96
C PHE A 578 -3.03 14.90 -25.18
N ALA A 579 -4.00 14.16 -25.72
CA ALA A 579 -4.75 14.57 -26.91
C ALA A 579 -5.56 15.86 -26.70
N LYS A 580 -6.03 16.13 -25.47
CA LYS A 580 -6.73 17.38 -25.13
C LYS A 580 -5.81 18.59 -25.11
N ASN A 581 -4.57 18.40 -24.63
CA ASN A 581 -3.61 19.49 -24.42
C ASN A 581 -2.58 19.62 -25.55
N TYR A 582 -2.65 18.75 -26.56
CA TYR A 582 -1.68 18.72 -27.64
C TYR A 582 -1.73 20.00 -28.48
N ILE A 583 -0.58 20.66 -28.57
CA ILE A 583 -0.36 21.82 -29.43
C ILE A 583 0.83 21.47 -30.33
N LYS A 584 0.69 21.70 -31.64
CA LYS A 584 1.79 21.44 -32.58
C LYS A 584 2.93 22.43 -32.31
N GLN A 585 4.11 21.90 -31.97
CA GLN A 585 5.32 22.65 -31.64
C GLN A 585 6.53 22.06 -32.40
N ASP A 586 7.73 22.59 -32.14
CA ASP A 586 8.99 22.08 -32.69
C ASP A 586 9.36 20.72 -32.05
N LEU A 587 8.83 19.66 -32.65
CA LEU A 587 9.00 18.27 -32.22
C LEU A 587 10.05 17.57 -33.07
N THR A 588 10.83 16.69 -32.44
CA THR A 588 11.71 15.78 -33.19
C THR A 588 10.88 14.73 -33.91
N GLU A 589 11.47 14.01 -34.88
CA GLU A 589 10.83 12.85 -35.53
C GLU A 589 10.33 11.82 -34.48
N GLU A 590 11.15 11.53 -33.47
CA GLU A 590 10.79 10.67 -32.33
C GLU A 590 9.55 11.19 -31.57
N ASP A 591 9.53 12.48 -31.23
CA ASP A 591 8.42 13.09 -30.48
C ASP A 591 7.13 13.11 -31.31
N GLN A 592 7.24 13.35 -32.63
CA GLN A 592 6.11 13.38 -33.56
C GLN A 592 5.49 11.97 -33.72
N GLU A 593 6.30 10.93 -33.89
CA GLU A 593 5.83 9.53 -33.96
C GLU A 593 5.05 9.13 -32.70
N ILE A 594 5.53 9.54 -31.51
CA ILE A 594 4.85 9.25 -30.24
C ILE A 594 3.55 10.06 -30.10
N ALA A 595 3.55 11.34 -30.52
CA ALA A 595 2.37 12.19 -30.47
C ALA A 595 1.24 11.64 -31.34
N GLU A 596 1.56 11.20 -32.56
CA GLU A 596 0.61 10.59 -33.50
C GLU A 596 0.03 9.28 -32.95
N GLU A 597 0.87 8.43 -32.34
CA GLU A 597 0.42 7.22 -31.62
C GLU A 597 -0.59 7.58 -30.51
N PHE A 598 -0.28 8.58 -29.68
CA PHE A 598 -1.14 8.95 -28.55
C PHE A 598 -2.47 9.52 -29.01
N ILE A 599 -2.47 10.37 -30.03
CA ILE A 599 -3.70 10.93 -30.61
C ILE A 599 -4.55 9.82 -31.23
N ALA A 600 -3.95 8.85 -31.94
CA ALA A 600 -4.67 7.72 -32.51
C ALA A 600 -5.31 6.85 -31.41
N HIS A 601 -4.58 6.55 -30.35
CA HIS A 601 -5.08 5.71 -29.26
C HIS A 601 -6.16 6.45 -28.43
N ALA A 602 -6.02 7.75 -28.22
CA ALA A 602 -7.04 8.56 -27.54
C ALA A 602 -8.39 8.53 -28.29
N LYS A 603 -8.38 8.50 -29.63
CA LYS A 603 -9.60 8.32 -30.43
C LYS A 603 -10.27 6.97 -30.17
N LEU A 604 -9.49 5.88 -30.11
CA LEU A 604 -10.01 4.54 -29.80
C LEU A 604 -10.64 4.48 -28.41
N PHE A 605 -10.01 5.10 -27.40
CA PHE A 605 -10.60 5.15 -26.05
C PHE A 605 -11.86 6.00 -25.98
N LYS A 606 -11.95 7.08 -26.75
CA LYS A 606 -13.15 7.93 -26.84
C LYS A 606 -14.35 7.20 -27.44
N GLU A 607 -14.12 6.22 -28.31
CA GLU A 607 -15.17 5.41 -28.94
C GLU A 607 -15.73 4.33 -28.00
N ALA A 608 -14.98 3.90 -26.97
CA ALA A 608 -15.41 2.89 -26.01
C ALA A 608 -16.37 3.49 -24.96
N LYS A 609 -17.61 3.02 -24.96
CA LYS A 609 -18.69 3.48 -24.07
C LYS A 609 -18.91 2.58 -22.85
N ASN A 610 -18.42 1.34 -22.90
CA ASN A 610 -18.57 0.36 -21.83
C ASN A 610 -17.29 -0.46 -21.59
N ASN A 611 -17.28 -1.24 -20.51
CA ASN A 611 -16.14 -2.08 -20.10
C ASN A 611 -15.71 -3.08 -21.17
N GLU A 612 -16.66 -3.68 -21.88
CA GLU A 612 -16.35 -4.72 -22.86
C GLU A 612 -15.64 -4.11 -24.07
N GLU A 613 -16.12 -2.96 -24.55
CA GLU A 613 -15.46 -2.16 -25.57
C GLU A 613 -14.09 -1.66 -25.11
N LEU A 614 -13.99 -1.18 -23.87
CA LEU A 614 -12.71 -0.73 -23.30
C LEU A 614 -11.68 -1.87 -23.27
N LYS A 615 -12.10 -3.08 -22.88
CA LYS A 615 -11.25 -4.28 -22.91
C LYS A 615 -10.85 -4.64 -24.35
N LYS A 616 -11.76 -4.53 -25.32
CA LYS A 616 -11.45 -4.72 -26.74
C LYS A 616 -10.40 -3.70 -27.22
N VAL A 617 -10.49 -2.44 -26.80
CA VAL A 617 -9.48 -1.42 -27.11
C VAL A 617 -8.13 -1.80 -26.49
N PHE A 618 -8.08 -2.16 -25.19
CA PHE A 618 -6.82 -2.59 -24.58
C PHE A 618 -6.20 -3.78 -25.31
N ASN A 619 -6.99 -4.81 -25.63
CA ASN A 619 -6.52 -5.98 -26.37
C ASN A 619 -6.03 -5.62 -27.79
N LYS A 620 -6.72 -4.71 -28.49
CA LYS A 620 -6.30 -4.21 -29.81
C LYS A 620 -4.95 -3.49 -29.76
N LEU A 621 -4.65 -2.83 -28.63
CA LEU A 621 -3.38 -2.16 -28.39
C LEU A 621 -2.30 -3.09 -27.80
N GLY A 622 -2.61 -4.38 -27.64
CA GLY A 622 -1.72 -5.42 -27.09
C GLY A 622 -1.74 -5.57 -25.58
N GLY A 623 -2.50 -4.74 -24.86
CA GLY A 623 -2.81 -4.90 -23.45
C GLY A 623 -1.61 -4.86 -22.51
N ALA A 624 -1.80 -5.48 -21.33
CA ALA A 624 -0.77 -5.67 -20.32
C ALA A 624 -0.68 -7.16 -19.96
N THR A 625 0.53 -7.71 -19.97
CA THR A 625 0.76 -9.13 -19.70
C THR A 625 1.83 -9.31 -18.63
N VAL A 626 1.51 -10.11 -17.61
CA VAL A 626 2.45 -10.52 -16.56
C VAL A 626 3.19 -11.78 -17.01
N TYR A 627 4.51 -11.71 -17.03
CA TYR A 627 5.41 -12.82 -17.34
C TYR A 627 6.10 -13.29 -16.07
N TYR A 628 5.89 -14.57 -15.75
CA TYR A 628 6.49 -15.22 -14.58
C TYR A 628 7.38 -16.38 -15.01
N ARG A 629 8.56 -16.50 -14.37
CA ARG A 629 9.55 -17.54 -14.67
C ARG A 629 9.12 -18.96 -14.33
N GLY A 630 8.10 -19.12 -13.49
CA GLY A 630 7.54 -20.43 -13.09
C GLY A 630 6.07 -20.55 -13.48
N ARG A 631 5.39 -21.54 -12.91
CA ARG A 631 3.95 -21.77 -13.11
C ARG A 631 3.11 -20.76 -12.33
N LEU A 632 1.87 -20.51 -12.76
CA LEU A 632 0.94 -19.59 -12.08
C LEU A 632 0.72 -20.03 -10.63
N GLN A 633 0.55 -21.33 -10.39
CA GLN A 633 0.32 -21.90 -9.07
C GLN A 633 1.54 -21.73 -8.14
N ASP A 634 2.73 -21.57 -8.73
CA ASP A 634 3.97 -21.33 -7.98
C ASP A 634 4.20 -19.86 -7.66
N SER A 635 3.49 -18.95 -8.33
CA SER A 635 3.63 -17.51 -8.17
C SER A 635 3.28 -17.05 -6.74
N PRO A 636 4.03 -16.07 -6.18
CA PRO A 636 3.68 -15.49 -4.90
C PRO A 636 2.25 -14.92 -4.86
N ALA A 637 1.75 -14.33 -5.95
CA ALA A 637 0.39 -13.83 -6.02
C ALA A 637 -0.64 -14.95 -5.84
N TYR A 638 -0.48 -16.11 -6.49
CA TYR A 638 -1.38 -17.24 -6.30
C TYR A 638 -1.36 -17.79 -4.86
N LYS A 639 -0.16 -17.95 -4.29
CA LYS A 639 0.01 -18.47 -2.91
C LYS A 639 -0.45 -17.50 -1.84
N LEU A 640 -0.17 -16.21 -2.04
CA LEU A 640 -0.43 -15.15 -1.06
C LEU A 640 -1.82 -14.54 -1.22
N ASN A 641 -2.35 -14.36 -2.43
CA ASN A 641 -3.71 -13.88 -2.64
C ASN A 641 -4.23 -14.18 -4.06
N TYR A 642 -4.71 -15.42 -4.28
CA TYR A 642 -5.24 -15.83 -5.59
C TYR A 642 -6.48 -15.03 -6.02
N GLU A 643 -7.23 -14.45 -5.08
CA GLU A 643 -8.40 -13.62 -5.41
C GLU A 643 -7.98 -12.38 -6.21
N GLU A 644 -6.88 -11.72 -5.81
CA GLU A 644 -6.32 -10.58 -6.56
C GLU A 644 -5.87 -10.93 -7.97
N LEU A 645 -5.40 -12.16 -8.16
CA LEU A 645 -5.07 -12.67 -9.48
C LEU A 645 -6.34 -12.85 -10.33
N ILE A 646 -7.43 -13.39 -9.77
CA ILE A 646 -8.73 -13.49 -10.46
C ILE A 646 -9.24 -12.09 -10.86
N TYR A 647 -9.18 -11.11 -9.96
CA TYR A 647 -9.56 -9.73 -10.25
C TYR A 647 -8.72 -9.13 -11.38
N THR A 648 -7.42 -9.37 -11.37
CA THR A 648 -6.49 -8.88 -12.38
C THR A 648 -6.80 -9.46 -13.76
N LEU A 649 -7.03 -10.78 -13.84
CA LEU A 649 -7.44 -11.47 -15.07
C LEU A 649 -8.81 -10.98 -15.56
N ALA A 650 -9.74 -10.70 -14.65
CA ALA A 650 -11.05 -10.17 -14.99
C ALA A 650 -10.96 -8.80 -15.67
N LEU A 651 -10.02 -7.94 -15.23
CA LEU A 651 -9.75 -6.65 -15.86
C LEU A 651 -9.09 -6.75 -17.25
N GLY A 652 -8.73 -7.95 -17.71
CA GLY A 652 -8.14 -8.17 -19.02
C GLY A 652 -6.61 -8.14 -19.05
N VAL A 653 -5.95 -8.22 -17.89
CA VAL A 653 -4.51 -8.49 -17.84
C VAL A 653 -4.26 -9.97 -18.13
N ASP A 654 -3.32 -10.26 -19.02
CA ASP A 654 -2.91 -11.63 -19.31
C ASP A 654 -1.81 -12.10 -18.35
N PHE A 655 -1.70 -13.42 -18.15
CA PHE A 655 -0.60 -14.04 -17.40
C PHE A 655 0.06 -15.14 -18.24
N LYS A 656 1.38 -15.06 -18.37
CA LYS A 656 2.21 -16.05 -19.08
C LYS A 656 3.22 -16.67 -18.11
N GLU A 657 3.20 -17.99 -18.07
CA GLU A 657 4.04 -18.81 -17.19
C GLU A 657 5.34 -19.25 -17.87
N ASN A 658 6.32 -19.66 -17.07
CA ASN A 658 7.54 -20.34 -17.51
C ASN A 658 8.41 -19.54 -18.49
N MET A 659 8.34 -18.20 -18.39
CA MET A 659 9.07 -17.29 -19.25
C MET A 659 10.01 -16.45 -18.40
N GLN A 660 11.31 -16.61 -18.63
CA GLN A 660 12.37 -15.84 -17.97
C GLN A 660 13.02 -14.87 -18.96
N PRO A 661 13.10 -13.57 -18.64
CA PRO A 661 13.68 -12.59 -19.56
C PRO A 661 15.19 -12.81 -19.71
N LEU A 662 15.68 -12.73 -20.94
CA LEU A 662 17.10 -12.86 -21.30
C LEU A 662 17.70 -11.50 -21.68
N ARG A 663 17.05 -10.77 -22.59
CA ARG A 663 17.49 -9.45 -23.07
C ARG A 663 16.34 -8.57 -23.52
N ILE A 664 16.60 -7.27 -23.57
CA ILE A 664 15.68 -6.26 -24.08
C ILE A 664 16.26 -5.72 -25.40
N ASN A 665 15.48 -5.79 -26.47
CA ASN A 665 15.84 -5.22 -27.75
C ASN A 665 15.27 -3.80 -27.85
N ILE A 666 16.03 -2.93 -28.51
CA ILE A 666 15.72 -1.51 -28.63
C ILE A 666 15.61 -1.07 -30.09
N ASP A 667 14.77 -0.07 -30.34
CA ASP A 667 14.58 0.54 -31.66
C ASP A 667 15.68 1.57 -32.01
N LYS A 668 15.51 2.25 -33.17
CA LYS A 668 16.43 3.31 -33.64
C LYS A 668 16.60 4.48 -32.67
N TYR A 669 15.63 4.71 -31.79
CA TYR A 669 15.62 5.81 -30.81
C TYR A 669 16.00 5.37 -29.39
N GLY A 670 16.26 4.07 -29.19
CA GLY A 670 16.60 3.48 -27.89
C GLY A 670 15.40 3.19 -27.00
N HIS A 671 14.18 3.14 -27.55
CA HIS A 671 13.01 2.61 -26.83
C HIS A 671 12.99 1.10 -26.89
N VAL A 672 12.39 0.49 -25.87
CA VAL A 672 12.07 -0.94 -25.92
C VAL A 672 11.21 -1.23 -27.15
N GLU A 673 11.62 -2.22 -27.91
CA GLU A 673 10.87 -2.77 -29.04
C GLU A 673 10.35 -4.18 -28.73
N SER A 674 11.15 -4.98 -28.04
CA SER A 674 10.78 -6.34 -27.65
C SER A 674 11.61 -6.86 -26.47
N VAL A 675 11.12 -7.92 -25.83
CA VAL A 675 11.85 -8.68 -24.81
C VAL A 675 11.96 -10.12 -25.28
N GLU A 676 13.17 -10.66 -25.19
CA GLU A 676 13.42 -12.08 -25.45
C GLU A 676 13.34 -12.87 -24.14
N PHE A 677 12.59 -13.96 -24.16
CA PHE A 677 12.40 -14.85 -23.03
C PHE A 677 12.92 -16.25 -23.35
N SER A 678 13.61 -16.89 -22.40
CA SER A 678 13.75 -18.34 -22.42
C SER A 678 12.44 -18.98 -21.96
N VAL A 679 11.95 -19.94 -22.73
CA VAL A 679 10.75 -20.71 -22.38
C VAL A 679 11.17 -22.01 -21.71
N THR A 680 10.60 -22.27 -20.54
CA THR A 680 10.82 -23.53 -19.81
C THR A 680 9.65 -24.46 -20.03
N THR A 681 9.88 -25.68 -20.48
CA THR A 681 8.85 -26.73 -20.53
C THR A 681 9.03 -27.66 -19.34
N TRP A 682 7.93 -27.87 -18.60
CA TRP A 682 7.92 -28.82 -17.50
C TRP A 682 7.55 -30.20 -18.06
N PHE A 683 8.42 -31.19 -17.87
CA PHE A 683 8.10 -32.58 -18.17
C PHE A 683 7.47 -33.21 -16.92
N ASP A 684 6.24 -33.69 -17.07
CA ASP A 684 5.58 -34.48 -16.04
C ASP A 684 6.02 -35.93 -16.19
N SER A 685 6.84 -36.45 -15.28
CA SER A 685 7.28 -37.85 -15.29
C SER A 685 6.18 -38.82 -14.82
N ARG A 686 4.91 -38.52 -15.12
CA ARG A 686 3.73 -39.27 -14.68
C ARG A 686 3.34 -40.45 -15.59
N THR A 687 4.24 -40.90 -16.45
CA THR A 687 4.07 -42.17 -17.17
C THR A 687 4.93 -43.25 -16.49
N HIS A 688 4.26 -44.19 -15.78
CA HIS A 688 4.80 -45.42 -15.17
C HIS A 688 5.36 -45.32 -13.73
N ASN A 689 4.48 -45.12 -12.74
CA ASN A 689 4.35 -45.93 -11.51
C ASN A 689 3.61 -45.16 -10.41
N ILE A 690 2.51 -45.73 -9.92
CA ILE A 690 1.50 -45.10 -9.05
C ILE A 690 1.97 -44.92 -7.58
N TYR A 691 3.23 -45.17 -7.22
CA TYR A 691 3.68 -45.20 -5.82
C TYR A 691 4.84 -44.29 -5.40
N HIS A 692 5.31 -43.36 -6.26
CA HIS A 692 6.32 -42.36 -5.86
C HIS A 692 5.93 -40.93 -6.24
N SER A 693 5.09 -40.27 -5.44
CA SER A 693 4.53 -38.93 -5.72
C SER A 693 5.39 -37.74 -5.25
N ASN A 694 6.72 -37.88 -5.11
CA ASN A 694 7.60 -36.84 -4.56
C ASN A 694 8.88 -36.53 -5.38
N MET A 695 8.94 -36.86 -6.67
CA MET A 695 9.99 -36.29 -7.52
C MET A 695 9.58 -34.88 -7.98
N ARG A 696 10.44 -33.88 -7.72
CA ARG A 696 10.32 -32.56 -8.38
C ARG A 696 10.37 -32.83 -9.89
N PRO A 697 9.41 -32.34 -10.70
CA PRO A 697 9.49 -32.49 -12.14
C PRO A 697 10.86 -31.95 -12.61
N THR A 698 11.60 -32.79 -13.32
CA THR A 698 12.90 -32.42 -13.88
C THR A 698 12.70 -31.31 -14.89
N VAL A 699 13.20 -30.12 -14.55
CA VAL A 699 13.19 -28.96 -15.42
C VAL A 699 14.29 -29.13 -16.45
N LYS A 700 13.93 -29.25 -17.73
CA LYS A 700 14.89 -29.02 -18.81
C LYS A 700 14.56 -27.66 -19.46
N PRO A 701 15.53 -26.76 -19.60
CA PRO A 701 15.37 -25.63 -20.50
C PRO A 701 14.98 -26.18 -21.86
N SER A 702 13.88 -25.69 -22.45
CA SER A 702 13.41 -26.23 -23.73
C SER A 702 14.36 -25.90 -24.89
N GLY A 703 15.34 -25.01 -24.66
CA GLY A 703 16.17 -24.39 -25.70
C GLY A 703 15.42 -23.33 -26.50
N ASN A 704 14.10 -23.24 -26.38
CA ASN A 704 13.28 -22.30 -27.14
C ASN A 704 13.27 -20.92 -26.51
N THR A 705 13.45 -19.92 -27.36
CA THR A 705 13.31 -18.49 -27.03
C THR A 705 12.04 -17.94 -27.64
N ALA A 706 11.34 -17.07 -26.89
CA ALA A 706 10.18 -16.34 -27.39
C ALA A 706 10.50 -14.85 -27.44
N LEU A 707 10.21 -14.22 -28.58
CA LEU A 707 10.37 -12.78 -28.77
C LEU A 707 9.02 -12.10 -28.62
N ILE A 708 8.86 -11.25 -27.61
CA ILE A 708 7.61 -10.55 -27.31
C ILE A 708 7.76 -9.07 -27.62
N LYS A 709 6.99 -8.56 -28.59
CA LYS A 709 6.96 -7.12 -28.92
C LYS A 709 6.31 -6.33 -27.79
N THR A 710 6.93 -5.22 -27.40
CA THR A 710 6.43 -4.35 -26.32
C THR A 710 7.10 -2.98 -26.40
N LYS A 711 6.42 -1.94 -25.92
CA LYS A 711 6.98 -0.59 -25.81
C LYS A 711 7.19 -0.14 -24.36
N THR A 712 6.80 -0.95 -23.39
CA THR A 712 6.99 -0.65 -21.97
C THR A 712 7.20 -1.93 -21.18
N VAL A 713 8.26 -1.96 -20.37
CA VAL A 713 8.60 -3.09 -19.50
C VAL A 713 8.62 -2.63 -18.06
N ILE A 714 7.80 -3.23 -17.20
CA ILE A 714 7.77 -2.96 -15.76
C ILE A 714 8.37 -4.14 -14.99
N MET A 715 9.49 -3.90 -14.32
CA MET A 715 10.23 -4.89 -13.54
C MET A 715 9.69 -4.95 -12.10
N ALA A 716 8.93 -6.01 -11.80
CA ALA A 716 8.29 -6.28 -10.52
C ALA A 716 8.89 -7.52 -9.83
N ILE A 717 10.22 -7.56 -9.76
CA ILE A 717 11.01 -8.72 -9.30
C ILE A 717 11.34 -8.73 -7.80
N GLY A 718 10.71 -7.82 -7.05
CA GLY A 718 10.85 -7.68 -5.60
C GLY A 718 11.94 -6.70 -5.15
N ILE A 719 12.13 -6.67 -3.84
CA ILE A 719 13.00 -5.74 -3.10
C ILE A 719 14.15 -6.48 -2.43
N GLU A 720 15.28 -5.80 -2.25
CA GLU A 720 16.43 -6.24 -1.47
C GLU A 720 16.30 -5.72 -0.03
N ASN A 721 16.50 -6.60 0.95
CA ASN A 721 16.62 -6.21 2.34
C ASN A 721 18.09 -6.27 2.75
N ASN A 722 18.68 -5.10 3.02
CA ASN A 722 20.08 -4.96 3.42
C ASN A 722 20.20 -4.50 4.88
N THR A 723 19.18 -4.75 5.69
CA THR A 723 19.17 -4.31 7.10
C THR A 723 20.13 -5.17 7.91
N GLN A 724 21.21 -4.54 8.41
CA GLN A 724 22.05 -5.13 9.45
C GLN A 724 21.42 -4.83 10.81
N PHE A 725 21.17 -5.88 11.58
CA PHE A 725 20.75 -5.79 12.97
C PHE A 725 21.99 -5.48 13.79
N ASP A 726 21.98 -4.35 14.47
CA ASP A 726 23.10 -3.96 15.30
C ASP A 726 22.59 -3.34 16.59
N ASP A 727 23.37 -3.59 17.65
CA ASP A 727 23.30 -3.01 18.98
C ASP A 727 22.02 -3.22 19.80
N ASP A 728 22.18 -3.16 21.11
CA ASP A 728 21.09 -3.28 22.06
C ASP A 728 20.11 -2.11 21.91
N LYS A 729 20.55 -0.86 21.71
CA LYS A 729 19.70 0.36 21.77
C LYS A 729 18.69 0.58 20.62
N TYR A 730 18.65 -0.32 19.64
CA TYR A 730 17.82 -0.17 18.45
C TYR A 730 16.80 -1.30 18.35
N SER A 731 15.70 -1.06 17.63
CA SER A 731 14.70 -2.09 17.36
C SER A 731 14.19 -1.99 15.94
N TYR A 732 13.94 -3.13 15.30
CA TYR A 732 13.64 -3.22 13.88
C TYR A 732 12.29 -3.90 13.65
N PHE A 733 11.43 -3.24 12.89
CA PHE A 733 10.03 -3.63 12.71
C PHE A 733 9.62 -3.70 11.23
N GLY A 734 8.50 -4.37 10.96
CA GLY A 734 7.97 -4.53 9.60
C GLY A 734 8.91 -5.31 8.68
N ASP A 735 9.01 -4.86 7.43
CA ASP A 735 9.85 -5.52 6.41
C ASP A 735 11.35 -5.47 6.73
N CYS A 736 11.79 -4.62 7.67
CA CYS A 736 13.17 -4.66 8.16
C CYS A 736 13.47 -5.96 8.91
N ASN A 737 12.44 -6.60 9.48
CA ASN A 737 12.56 -7.85 10.23
C ASN A 737 12.10 -9.06 9.37
N PRO A 738 12.98 -10.02 9.07
CA PRO A 738 12.66 -11.21 8.26
C PRO A 738 11.43 -11.98 8.71
N LYS A 739 11.12 -12.02 10.02
CA LYS A 739 9.94 -12.72 10.56
C LYS A 739 8.62 -12.11 10.07
N TYR A 740 8.59 -10.80 9.83
CA TYR A 740 7.37 -10.05 9.52
C TYR A 740 7.32 -9.52 8.08
N PHE A 741 8.22 -9.97 7.21
CA PHE A 741 8.36 -9.48 5.84
C PHE A 741 7.15 -9.83 4.94
N GLY A 742 6.77 -8.86 4.09
CA GLY A 742 5.94 -9.10 2.90
C GLY A 742 4.43 -9.02 3.10
N SER A 743 3.94 -8.48 4.23
CA SER A 743 2.51 -8.25 4.46
C SER A 743 2.26 -7.07 5.40
N VAL A 744 1.26 -6.25 5.07
CA VAL A 744 0.79 -5.13 5.91
C VAL A 744 0.44 -5.63 7.32
N VAL A 745 -0.30 -6.73 7.42
CA VAL A 745 -0.75 -7.28 8.70
C VAL A 745 0.42 -7.79 9.53
N LYS A 746 1.41 -8.42 8.90
CA LYS A 746 2.63 -8.84 9.60
C LYS A 746 3.45 -7.65 10.09
N ALA A 747 3.50 -6.57 9.33
CA ALA A 747 4.16 -5.34 9.77
C ALA A 747 3.45 -4.70 10.98
N ILE A 748 2.12 -4.66 11.00
CA ILE A 748 1.34 -4.23 12.19
C ILE A 748 1.58 -5.19 13.37
N THR A 749 1.66 -6.51 13.10
CA THR A 749 1.93 -7.53 14.13
C THR A 749 3.30 -7.34 14.76
N SER A 750 4.32 -6.96 13.97
CA SER A 750 5.66 -6.69 14.50
C SER A 750 5.65 -5.59 15.57
N ALA A 751 4.84 -4.54 15.37
CA ALA A 751 4.67 -3.48 16.34
C ALA A 751 3.91 -3.98 17.59
N LYS A 752 2.82 -4.71 17.40
CA LYS A 752 2.01 -5.30 18.49
C LYS A 752 2.83 -6.25 19.38
N GLU A 753 3.69 -7.07 18.80
CA GLU A 753 4.50 -8.03 19.56
C GLU A 753 5.76 -7.39 20.16
N GLY A 754 6.33 -6.35 19.52
CA GLY A 754 7.63 -5.82 19.92
C GLY A 754 7.61 -4.57 20.80
N TYR A 755 6.50 -3.85 20.95
CA TYR A 755 6.47 -2.63 21.79
C TYR A 755 6.71 -2.94 23.28
N GLU A 756 6.26 -4.08 23.79
CA GLU A 756 6.49 -4.44 25.21
C GLU A 756 7.97 -4.70 25.52
N ALA A 757 8.77 -5.14 24.53
CA ALA A 757 10.21 -5.26 24.69
C ALA A 757 10.86 -3.87 24.89
N ILE A 758 10.36 -2.84 24.18
CA ILE A 758 10.79 -1.45 24.40
C ILE A 758 10.37 -0.99 25.80
N ASN A 759 9.10 -1.18 26.18
CA ASN A 759 8.59 -0.79 27.50
C ASN A 759 9.43 -1.41 28.64
N THR A 760 9.69 -2.72 28.56
CA THR A 760 10.45 -3.47 29.57
C THR A 760 11.86 -2.92 29.72
N ARG A 761 12.51 -2.56 28.61
CA ARG A 761 13.83 -1.91 28.65
C ARG A 761 13.77 -0.54 29.32
N LEU A 762 12.76 0.27 29.00
CA LEU A 762 12.67 1.65 29.49
C LEU A 762 12.36 1.71 30.98
N ILE A 763 11.58 0.78 31.53
CA ILE A 763 11.17 0.78 32.96
C ILE A 763 12.35 0.85 33.93
N ASN A 764 13.50 0.28 33.59
CA ASN A 764 14.68 0.25 34.46
C ASN A 764 15.59 1.48 34.33
N ASN A 765 15.27 2.40 33.42
CA ASN A 765 16.07 3.60 33.16
C ASN A 765 15.36 4.84 33.72
N VAL A 766 16.03 5.98 33.65
CA VAL A 766 15.43 7.28 33.95
C VAL A 766 15.30 8.04 32.63
N PRO A 767 14.18 8.73 32.35
CA PRO A 767 14.03 9.51 31.12
C PRO A 767 15.21 10.48 30.91
N SER A 768 15.77 10.45 29.71
CA SER A 768 16.97 11.21 29.34
C SER A 768 16.69 12.71 29.37
N PHE A 769 15.52 13.12 28.88
CA PHE A 769 15.09 14.52 28.90
C PHE A 769 14.32 14.83 30.19
N LYS A 770 14.67 15.95 30.85
CA LYS A 770 14.03 16.38 32.12
C LYS A 770 12.97 17.46 31.95
N GLY A 771 12.84 18.06 30.77
CA GLY A 771 11.87 19.13 30.50
C GLY A 771 10.49 18.61 30.08
N SER A 772 9.56 19.54 29.83
CA SER A 772 8.24 19.18 29.27
C SER A 772 8.34 18.75 27.81
N TYR A 773 7.43 17.86 27.39
CA TYR A 773 7.38 17.42 25.99
C TYR A 773 7.14 18.58 25.01
N ALA A 774 6.36 19.59 25.39
CA ALA A 774 6.16 20.78 24.56
C ALA A 774 7.47 21.55 24.31
N TYR A 775 8.34 21.66 25.33
CA TYR A 775 9.65 22.28 25.16
C TYR A 775 10.57 21.41 24.29
N PHE A 776 10.53 20.08 24.47
CA PHE A 776 11.24 19.13 23.61
C PHE A 776 10.88 19.29 22.12
N ILE A 777 9.59 19.33 21.81
CA ILE A 777 9.10 19.54 20.44
C ILE A 777 9.48 20.91 19.89
N THR A 778 9.53 21.96 20.72
CA THR A 778 9.98 23.29 20.27
C THR A 778 11.44 23.24 19.78
N GLN A 779 12.31 22.50 20.47
CA GLN A 779 13.70 22.29 20.05
C GLN A 779 13.78 21.50 18.74
N LEU A 780 13.01 20.42 18.63
CA LEU A 780 12.96 19.62 17.41
C LEU A 780 12.36 20.36 16.21
N ASP A 781 11.33 21.19 16.43
CA ASP A 781 10.74 22.03 15.40
C ASP A 781 11.78 22.99 14.80
N TYR A 782 12.63 23.61 15.64
CA TYR A 782 13.75 24.43 15.16
C TYR A 782 14.77 23.63 14.35
N LEU A 783 15.13 22.44 14.82
CA LEU A 783 16.21 21.63 14.25
C LEU A 783 15.84 20.88 12.96
N LEU A 784 14.58 20.42 12.86
CA LEU A 784 14.10 19.50 11.82
C LEU A 784 13.13 20.14 10.82
N THR A 785 12.48 21.26 11.16
CA THR A 785 11.56 21.92 10.22
C THR A 785 12.32 22.84 9.29
N SER A 786 12.20 22.57 7.98
CA SER A 786 12.83 23.41 6.96
C SER A 786 11.91 24.56 6.54
N ARG A 787 12.46 25.77 6.50
CA ARG A 787 11.73 26.99 6.11
C ARG A 787 12.53 27.85 5.16
N ILE A 788 11.86 28.52 4.24
CA ILE A 788 12.50 29.55 3.42
C ILE A 788 12.94 30.69 4.35
N ASN A 789 14.24 30.98 4.35
CA ASN A 789 14.78 32.14 5.04
C ASN A 789 14.71 33.37 4.15
N LYS A 790 15.15 33.24 2.88
CA LYS A 790 15.17 34.35 1.92
C LYS A 790 15.21 33.86 0.48
N ILE A 791 14.69 34.65 -0.45
CA ILE A 791 14.86 34.45 -1.88
C ILE A 791 15.44 35.72 -2.50
N ASN A 792 16.63 35.63 -3.10
CA ASN A 792 17.27 36.75 -3.79
C ASN A 792 17.19 36.55 -5.30
N ILE A 793 16.45 37.41 -6.01
CA ILE A 793 16.37 37.36 -7.47
C ILE A 793 17.67 37.94 -8.04
N LEU A 794 18.44 37.13 -8.78
CA LEU A 794 19.70 37.57 -9.39
C LEU A 794 19.48 38.11 -10.82
N ASN A 795 18.60 37.44 -11.58
CA ASN A 795 18.09 37.88 -12.87
C ASN A 795 16.79 37.14 -13.21
N ASP A 796 16.26 37.32 -14.41
CA ASP A 796 14.99 36.72 -14.85
C ASP A 796 14.97 35.19 -14.74
N LYS A 797 16.11 34.54 -14.97
CA LYS A 797 16.24 33.07 -15.02
C LYS A 797 16.98 32.45 -13.84
N THR A 798 17.56 33.26 -12.96
CA THR A 798 18.45 32.80 -11.89
C THR A 798 18.13 33.51 -10.59
N PHE A 799 18.02 32.76 -9.52
CA PHE A 799 17.76 33.28 -8.19
C PHE A 799 18.40 32.39 -7.14
N GLU A 800 18.68 32.96 -5.99
CA GLU A 800 19.18 32.26 -4.81
C GLU A 800 18.00 31.98 -3.86
N ILE A 801 17.94 30.76 -3.34
CA ILE A 801 17.04 30.37 -2.27
C ILE A 801 17.90 30.00 -1.06
N ILE A 802 17.64 30.65 0.07
CA ILE A 802 18.28 30.35 1.35
C ILE A 802 17.23 29.66 2.23
N ILE A 803 17.55 28.47 2.71
CA ILE A 803 16.65 27.63 3.52
C ILE A 803 17.28 27.44 4.90
N HIS A 804 16.50 27.72 5.95
CA HIS A 804 16.85 27.36 7.33
C HIS A 804 16.52 25.88 7.56
N SER A 805 17.54 25.06 7.83
CA SER A 805 17.45 23.63 8.13
C SER A 805 18.68 23.17 8.92
N PRO A 806 18.72 23.38 10.25
CA PRO A 806 19.95 23.27 11.04
C PRO A 806 20.63 21.89 11.03
N LEU A 807 19.88 20.81 11.29
CA LEU A 807 20.48 19.46 11.29
C LEU A 807 20.89 19.01 9.89
N ALA A 808 20.13 19.38 8.86
CA ALA A 808 20.47 19.10 7.48
C ALA A 808 21.76 19.83 7.06
N ALA A 809 21.93 21.08 7.48
CA ALA A 809 23.14 21.88 7.26
C ALA A 809 24.36 21.25 7.95
N LYS A 810 24.21 20.87 9.22
CA LYS A 810 25.28 20.22 10.01
C LYS A 810 25.72 18.88 9.43
N ASN A 811 24.80 18.12 8.87
CA ASN A 811 25.08 16.79 8.32
C ASN A 811 25.63 16.81 6.89
N PHE A 812 25.59 17.96 6.22
CA PHE A 812 26.07 18.10 4.85
C PHE A 812 27.57 17.86 4.74
N LYS A 813 27.94 17.10 3.70
CA LYS A 813 29.31 17.01 3.22
C LYS A 813 29.35 17.35 1.73
N PHE A 814 30.37 18.10 1.33
CA PHE A 814 30.53 18.52 -0.07
C PHE A 814 30.46 17.33 -1.04
N GLY A 815 29.82 17.58 -2.19
CA GLY A 815 29.48 16.57 -3.17
C GLY A 815 28.04 16.08 -3.05
N GLN A 816 27.42 16.13 -1.86
CA GLN A 816 26.03 15.73 -1.64
C GLN A 816 25.03 16.78 -2.15
N PHE A 817 23.74 16.44 -2.17
CA PHE A 817 22.65 17.31 -2.61
C PHE A 817 21.37 17.08 -1.77
N PHE A 818 20.36 17.92 -1.98
CA PHE A 818 19.08 17.87 -1.27
C PHE A 818 17.91 17.76 -2.25
N ARG A 819 16.78 17.22 -1.76
CA ARG A 819 15.50 17.20 -2.47
C ARG A 819 14.59 18.29 -1.91
N LEU A 820 14.18 19.24 -2.76
CA LEU A 820 13.24 20.31 -2.42
C LEU A 820 11.83 20.03 -2.97
N GLN A 821 10.80 20.25 -2.15
CA GLN A 821 9.37 20.27 -2.53
C GLN A 821 8.57 21.26 -1.66
N ASN A 822 7.35 21.61 -2.08
CA ASN A 822 6.41 22.45 -1.31
C ASN A 822 5.12 21.70 -0.89
N TYR A 823 4.27 22.38 -0.12
CA TYR A 823 2.99 21.85 0.40
C TYR A 823 1.75 22.47 -0.26
N SER A 824 1.87 23.01 -1.48
CA SER A 824 0.74 23.64 -2.17
C SER A 824 -0.47 22.71 -2.23
N LYS A 825 -1.66 23.23 -1.90
CA LYS A 825 -2.94 22.54 -2.11
C LYS A 825 -3.38 22.60 -3.57
N ASP A 826 -2.92 23.60 -4.31
CA ASP A 826 -3.14 23.73 -5.75
C ASP A 826 -2.12 22.87 -6.49
N ILE A 827 -2.63 21.88 -7.22
CA ILE A 827 -1.82 20.91 -7.99
C ILE A 827 -0.94 21.59 -9.04
N THR A 828 -1.40 22.71 -9.61
CA THR A 828 -0.64 23.41 -10.65
C THR A 828 0.61 24.10 -10.09
N LYS A 829 0.60 24.39 -8.78
CA LYS A 829 1.67 25.01 -8.00
C LYS A 829 2.48 23.99 -7.19
N LEU A 830 2.20 22.69 -7.31
CA LEU A 830 3.02 21.66 -6.67
C LEU A 830 4.37 21.55 -7.36
N ILE A 831 5.42 21.63 -6.55
CA ILE A 831 6.80 21.43 -6.99
C ILE A 831 7.10 19.92 -6.93
N GLU A 832 7.41 19.33 -8.09
CA GLU A 832 7.97 17.98 -8.18
C GLU A 832 9.30 17.90 -7.42
N PRO A 833 9.78 16.71 -7.01
CA PRO A 833 11.11 16.54 -6.44
C PRO A 833 12.23 17.21 -7.26
N ILE A 834 12.83 18.30 -6.73
CA ILE A 834 14.00 18.94 -7.37
C ILE A 834 15.26 18.60 -6.59
N ALA A 835 16.28 18.09 -7.29
CA ALA A 835 17.61 17.90 -6.73
C ALA A 835 18.39 19.22 -6.77
N LEU A 836 18.83 19.71 -5.62
CA LEU A 836 19.59 20.95 -5.47
C LEU A 836 20.90 20.70 -4.73
N SER A 837 22.00 21.11 -5.34
CA SER A 837 23.32 21.15 -4.67
C SER A 837 23.49 22.50 -4.00
N PRO A 838 23.94 22.55 -2.73
CA PRO A 838 24.13 23.81 -2.04
C PRO A 838 25.37 24.54 -2.56
N VAL A 839 25.27 25.87 -2.59
CA VAL A 839 26.36 26.78 -2.99
C VAL A 839 27.11 27.30 -1.76
N ASP A 840 26.44 27.49 -0.64
CA ASP A 840 27.07 27.82 0.63
C ASP A 840 26.25 27.25 1.79
N ILE A 841 26.92 26.98 2.91
CA ILE A 841 26.28 26.49 4.14
C ILE A 841 26.88 27.22 5.33
N ASP A 842 26.00 27.87 6.09
CA ASP A 842 26.30 28.43 7.40
C ASP A 842 25.79 27.43 8.45
N ILE A 843 26.73 26.65 9.02
CA ILE A 843 26.41 25.61 10.00
C ILE A 843 25.92 26.23 11.32
N GLU A 844 26.44 27.40 11.71
CA GLU A 844 26.09 28.04 12.97
C GLU A 844 24.66 28.58 12.95
N LYS A 845 24.26 29.21 11.84
CA LYS A 845 22.89 29.70 11.64
C LYS A 845 21.94 28.64 11.08
N GLY A 846 22.45 27.48 10.69
CA GLY A 846 21.67 26.42 10.06
C GLY A 846 21.10 26.80 8.69
N LEU A 847 21.79 27.67 7.94
CA LEU A 847 21.33 28.17 6.63
C LEU A 847 22.03 27.43 5.48
N ILE A 848 21.25 27.05 4.48
CA ILE A 848 21.74 26.40 3.26
C ILE A 848 21.30 27.26 2.07
N SER A 849 22.28 27.75 1.31
CA SER A 849 22.04 28.54 0.10
C SER A 849 22.07 27.66 -1.16
N PHE A 850 21.11 27.88 -2.05
CA PHE A 850 20.98 27.20 -3.34
C PHE A 850 20.82 28.23 -4.46
N ILE A 851 21.55 28.04 -5.57
CA ILE A 851 21.30 28.79 -6.81
C ILE A 851 20.40 27.96 -7.73
N VAL A 852 19.23 28.50 -8.06
CA VAL A 852 18.22 27.84 -8.88
C VAL A 852 18.11 28.54 -10.23
N TYR A 853 18.11 27.73 -11.29
CA TYR A 853 17.89 28.17 -12.67
C TYR A 853 16.48 27.80 -13.11
N ALA A 854 15.69 28.79 -13.48
CA ALA A 854 14.27 28.69 -13.82
C ALA A 854 14.05 28.11 -15.24
N VAL A 855 14.38 26.83 -15.43
CA VAL A 855 14.30 26.16 -16.75
C VAL A 855 12.92 25.53 -16.97
N GLY A 856 12.47 24.68 -16.04
CA GLY A 856 11.17 24.00 -16.09
C GLY A 856 10.15 24.56 -15.11
N LYS A 857 8.89 24.13 -15.24
CA LYS A 857 7.78 24.58 -14.39
C LYS A 857 8.07 24.49 -12.89
N SER A 858 8.52 23.34 -12.38
CA SER A 858 8.86 23.12 -10.97
C SER A 858 9.96 24.09 -10.47
N THR A 859 11.00 24.34 -11.27
CA THR A 859 12.06 25.32 -10.91
C THR A 859 11.58 26.77 -10.96
N ARG A 860 10.64 27.12 -11.86
CA ARG A 860 10.02 28.46 -11.90
C ARG A 860 9.14 28.70 -10.68
N LEU A 861 8.39 27.69 -10.25
CA LEU A 861 7.54 27.73 -9.05
C LEU A 861 8.33 27.95 -7.75
N CYS A 862 9.62 27.58 -7.71
CA CYS A 862 10.44 27.87 -6.54
C CYS A 862 10.60 29.39 -6.28
N LYS A 863 10.45 30.24 -7.31
CA LYS A 863 10.49 31.71 -7.18
C LYS A 863 9.23 32.27 -6.50
N THR A 864 8.14 31.51 -6.44
CA THR A 864 6.87 31.95 -5.84
C THR A 864 6.73 31.55 -4.37
N LEU A 865 7.76 30.91 -3.79
CA LEU A 865 7.78 30.59 -2.37
C LEU A 865 7.99 31.88 -1.55
N SER A 866 7.45 31.91 -0.34
CA SER A 866 7.51 33.09 0.54
C SER A 866 8.50 32.91 1.69
N GLU A 867 9.01 34.01 2.24
CA GLU A 867 9.81 33.97 3.48
C GLU A 867 9.01 33.31 4.62
N ASN A 868 9.70 32.53 5.47
CA ASN A 868 9.17 31.70 6.54
C ASN A 868 8.23 30.54 6.10
N GLU A 869 7.94 30.38 4.81
CA GLU A 869 7.14 29.28 4.29
C GLU A 869 7.81 27.93 4.61
N LYS A 870 7.04 26.98 5.16
CA LYS A 870 7.51 25.60 5.42
C LYS A 870 7.73 24.90 4.08
N VAL A 871 8.88 24.26 3.91
CA VAL A 871 9.22 23.46 2.74
C VAL A 871 9.70 22.06 3.15
N VAL A 872 9.72 21.14 2.19
CA VAL A 872 10.32 19.81 2.36
C VAL A 872 11.76 19.91 1.86
N LEU A 873 12.75 19.71 2.73
CA LEU A 873 14.16 19.61 2.36
C LEU A 873 14.74 18.28 2.86
N MET A 874 14.65 17.24 2.02
CA MET A 874 15.17 15.92 2.37
C MET A 874 16.62 15.76 1.93
N GLY A 875 17.48 15.34 2.86
CA GLY A 875 18.92 15.19 2.62
C GLY A 875 19.74 15.62 3.84
N PRO A 876 21.08 15.63 3.72
CA PRO A 876 21.86 15.47 2.49
C PRO A 876 21.84 14.03 1.95
N THR A 877 21.71 13.87 0.64
CA THR A 877 21.74 12.59 -0.07
C THR A 877 22.91 12.51 -1.05
N GLY A 878 23.12 11.33 -1.63
CA GLY A 878 24.31 11.04 -2.42
C GLY A 878 25.55 10.73 -1.57
N SER A 879 26.67 10.53 -2.26
CA SER A 879 27.97 10.25 -1.63
C SER A 879 28.79 11.53 -1.47
N PRO A 880 29.43 11.76 -0.31
CA PRO A 880 30.42 12.81 -0.15
C PRO A 880 31.55 12.68 -1.17
N LEU A 881 31.97 13.80 -1.75
CA LEU A 881 33.16 13.84 -2.59
C LEU A 881 34.40 13.84 -1.70
N LYS A 882 35.38 12.99 -2.02
CA LYS A 882 36.67 13.01 -1.34
C LYS A 882 37.40 14.30 -1.71
N ILE A 883 37.62 15.17 -0.72
CA ILE A 883 38.34 16.44 -0.93
C ILE A 883 39.85 16.16 -0.98
N PRO A 884 40.52 16.35 -2.12
CA PRO A 884 41.97 16.18 -2.24
C PRO A 884 42.73 17.32 -1.54
N LYS A 885 44.04 17.12 -1.32
CA LYS A 885 44.95 18.11 -0.70
C LYS A 885 46.20 18.28 -1.56
N ASN A 886 46.69 19.51 -1.70
CA ASN A 886 47.88 19.84 -2.48
C ASN A 886 47.84 19.39 -3.96
N LYS A 887 46.67 19.44 -4.59
CA LYS A 887 46.45 19.05 -6.00
C LYS A 887 46.16 20.26 -6.89
N LYS A 888 46.44 20.14 -8.19
CA LYS A 888 45.98 21.07 -9.23
C LYS A 888 44.64 20.57 -9.79
N ILE A 889 43.60 21.37 -9.62
CA ILE A 889 42.22 20.97 -9.88
C ILE A 889 41.57 21.96 -10.83
N ILE A 890 40.80 21.45 -11.78
CA ILE A 890 39.94 22.28 -12.63
C ILE A 890 38.48 21.92 -12.36
N ILE A 891 37.65 22.94 -12.15
CA ILE A 891 36.19 22.79 -12.13
C ILE A 891 35.66 23.34 -13.45
N ILE A 892 34.96 22.51 -14.20
CA ILE A 892 34.26 22.89 -15.43
C ILE A 892 32.77 22.89 -15.13
N ASP A 893 32.16 24.07 -15.10
CA ASP A 893 30.75 24.23 -14.76
C ASP A 893 30.13 25.28 -15.69
N SER A 894 28.96 24.98 -16.24
CA SER A 894 28.24 25.88 -17.15
C SER A 894 27.27 26.82 -16.42
N LYS A 895 27.02 26.60 -15.12
CA LYS A 895 25.92 27.22 -14.36
C LYS A 895 26.28 27.46 -12.89
N TYR A 896 27.56 27.67 -12.55
CA TYR A 896 28.02 28.04 -11.20
C TYR A 896 27.45 27.19 -10.03
N ARG A 897 27.01 25.95 -10.29
CA ARG A 897 26.28 25.14 -9.30
C ARG A 897 27.19 24.61 -8.20
N ASN A 898 28.51 24.57 -8.45
CA ASN A 898 29.52 24.11 -7.51
C ASN A 898 30.44 25.24 -6.99
N VAL A 899 29.97 26.49 -6.97
CA VAL A 899 30.78 27.60 -6.40
C VAL A 899 31.17 27.30 -4.95
N GLY A 900 30.33 26.65 -4.16
CA GLY A 900 30.69 26.19 -2.80
C GLY A 900 31.87 25.24 -2.76
N LEU A 901 32.02 24.37 -3.76
CA LEU A 901 33.13 23.43 -3.86
C LEU A 901 34.47 24.16 -4.08
N LEU A 902 34.45 25.32 -4.75
CA LEU A 902 35.66 26.13 -4.97
C LEU A 902 36.30 26.56 -3.65
N LYS A 903 35.48 26.98 -2.68
CA LYS A 903 35.93 27.46 -1.36
C LYS A 903 36.65 26.35 -0.60
N ILE A 904 35.99 25.21 -0.41
CA ILE A 904 36.56 24.08 0.35
C ILE A 904 37.81 23.48 -0.30
N LEU A 905 37.87 23.45 -1.64
CA LEU A 905 39.05 22.97 -2.34
C LEU A 905 40.24 23.91 -2.13
N LYS A 906 40.04 25.23 -2.15
CA LYS A 906 41.11 26.20 -1.88
C LYS A 906 41.61 26.13 -0.43
N GLU A 907 40.71 25.97 0.54
CA GLU A 907 41.06 25.80 1.96
C GLU A 907 41.97 24.58 2.20
N ASN A 908 41.85 23.54 1.37
CA ASN A 908 42.69 22.35 1.38
C ASN A 908 44.01 22.49 0.60
N LYS A 909 44.51 23.73 0.41
CA LYS A 909 45.78 24.05 -0.27
C LYS A 909 45.87 23.54 -1.71
N ASN A 910 44.74 23.35 -2.38
CA ASN A 910 44.72 23.00 -3.80
C ASN A 910 44.85 24.25 -4.68
N LYS A 911 45.47 24.10 -5.85
CA LYS A 911 45.44 25.13 -6.91
C LYS A 911 44.23 24.86 -7.78
N VAL A 912 43.16 25.64 -7.59
CA VAL A 912 41.87 25.43 -8.26
C VAL A 912 41.63 26.48 -9.33
N ILE A 913 41.30 26.04 -10.54
CA ILE A 913 40.89 26.90 -11.66
C ILE A 913 39.43 26.59 -11.96
N PHE A 914 38.61 27.64 -12.06
CA PHE A 914 37.23 27.52 -12.55
C PHE A 914 37.21 27.92 -14.03
N ALA A 915 36.60 27.11 -14.88
CA ALA A 915 36.54 27.34 -16.31
C ALA A 915 35.16 26.98 -16.87
N THR A 916 34.77 27.62 -17.96
CA THR A 916 33.61 27.18 -18.74
C THR A 916 34.05 26.27 -19.88
N TYR A 917 33.11 25.48 -20.42
CA TYR A 917 33.40 24.60 -21.54
C TYR A 917 33.97 25.34 -22.78
N PRO A 918 33.39 26.48 -23.22
CA PRO A 918 33.95 27.26 -24.34
C PRO A 918 35.40 27.69 -24.13
N ASP A 919 35.78 28.04 -22.91
CA ASP A 919 37.14 28.49 -22.60
C ASP A 919 38.13 27.34 -22.69
N ILE A 920 37.76 26.17 -22.16
CA ILE A 920 38.73 25.09 -21.95
C ILE A 920 38.94 24.17 -23.15
N LYS A 921 37.96 24.09 -24.06
CA LYS A 921 37.98 23.13 -25.18
C LYS A 921 39.16 23.30 -26.15
N ASN A 922 39.78 24.49 -26.18
CA ASN A 922 40.88 24.83 -27.08
C ASN A 922 42.26 24.82 -26.38
N HIS A 923 42.34 24.44 -25.10
CA HIS A 923 43.58 24.43 -24.33
C HIS A 923 44.12 23.02 -24.11
N LYS A 924 45.44 22.88 -23.99
CA LYS A 924 46.11 21.62 -23.64
C LYS A 924 46.67 21.71 -22.22
N LEU A 925 46.10 20.94 -21.30
CA LEU A 925 46.28 21.06 -19.86
C LEU A 925 46.86 19.76 -19.29
N THR A 926 48.15 19.53 -19.53
CA THR A 926 48.84 18.28 -19.19
C THR A 926 49.29 18.19 -17.73
N SER A 927 49.31 19.30 -17.00
CA SER A 927 49.79 19.37 -15.59
C SER A 927 48.67 19.45 -14.55
N VAL A 928 47.51 18.87 -14.83
CA VAL A 928 46.33 18.86 -13.95
C VAL A 928 46.15 17.48 -13.33
N ASP A 929 45.89 17.43 -12.02
CA ASP A 929 45.67 16.17 -11.30
C ASP A 929 44.22 15.70 -11.44
N ILE A 930 43.25 16.60 -11.23
CA ILE A 930 41.81 16.26 -11.17
C ILE A 930 40.99 17.29 -11.93
N VAL A 931 40.01 16.85 -12.71
CA VAL A 931 39.01 17.70 -13.36
C VAL A 931 37.62 17.28 -12.90
N ILE A 932 36.86 18.25 -12.38
CA ILE A 932 35.48 18.06 -11.94
C ILE A 932 34.57 18.70 -12.98
N ILE A 933 33.75 17.90 -13.65
CA ILE A 933 32.89 18.29 -14.76
C ILE A 933 31.44 18.28 -14.27
N ASN A 934 30.81 19.46 -14.28
CA ASN A 934 29.41 19.65 -13.91
C ASN A 934 28.67 20.36 -15.03
N THR A 935 28.42 19.63 -16.10
CA THR A 935 27.81 20.12 -17.32
C THR A 935 26.76 19.13 -17.83
N SER A 936 26.19 19.38 -19.01
CA SER A 936 25.35 18.37 -19.65
C SER A 936 26.20 17.13 -20.00
N PRO A 937 25.59 15.93 -20.09
CA PRO A 937 26.28 14.72 -20.50
C PRO A 937 26.96 14.84 -21.86
N GLU A 938 26.42 15.63 -22.79
CA GLU A 938 27.02 15.90 -24.10
C GLU A 938 28.38 16.57 -23.98
N ILE A 939 28.45 17.65 -23.19
CA ILE A 939 29.68 18.41 -22.95
C ILE A 939 30.71 17.53 -22.23
N ALA A 940 30.28 16.76 -21.22
CA ALA A 940 31.17 15.89 -20.47
C ALA A 940 31.77 14.77 -21.34
N GLU A 941 30.97 14.18 -22.23
CA GLU A 941 31.45 13.18 -23.20
C GLU A 941 32.44 13.80 -24.20
N GLU A 942 32.18 15.02 -24.66
CA GLU A 942 33.08 15.71 -25.58
C GLU A 942 34.44 16.02 -24.93
N LEU A 943 34.43 16.57 -23.71
CA LEU A 943 35.65 16.84 -22.95
C LEU A 943 36.49 15.57 -22.74
N GLN A 944 35.85 14.41 -22.52
CA GLN A 944 36.53 13.13 -22.43
C GLN A 944 37.19 12.73 -23.77
N LYS A 945 36.56 13.04 -24.91
CA LYS A 945 37.07 12.69 -26.26
C LYS A 945 38.19 13.60 -26.75
N LEU A 946 38.17 14.89 -26.39
CA LEU A 946 39.14 15.89 -26.83
C LEU A 946 40.58 15.62 -26.35
N LYS A 947 40.77 14.78 -25.31
CA LYS A 947 42.08 14.43 -24.73
C LYS A 947 42.96 15.66 -24.42
N ILE A 948 42.32 16.74 -23.99
CA ILE A 948 42.99 17.98 -23.60
C ILE A 948 43.73 17.87 -22.26
N PHE A 949 43.39 16.86 -21.44
CA PHE A 949 44.00 16.60 -20.14
C PHE A 949 45.10 15.53 -20.22
N GLY A 950 45.99 15.50 -19.22
CA GLY A 950 47.06 14.50 -19.13
C GLY A 950 46.52 13.07 -18.95
N LYS A 951 47.31 12.06 -19.33
CA LYS A 951 46.92 10.64 -19.21
C LYS A 951 46.61 10.19 -17.77
N ASN A 952 47.21 10.85 -16.78
CA ASN A 952 47.04 10.54 -15.36
C ASN A 952 46.02 11.45 -14.67
N THR A 953 45.33 12.32 -15.41
CA THR A 953 44.31 13.23 -14.86
C THR A 953 43.03 12.45 -14.57
N GLU A 954 42.54 12.53 -13.33
CA GLU A 954 41.25 11.95 -12.95
C GLU A 954 40.10 12.87 -13.40
N LEU A 955 39.15 12.34 -14.18
CA LEU A 955 37.97 13.07 -14.64
C LEU A 955 36.75 12.63 -13.82
N ILE A 956 36.22 13.51 -12.97
CA ILE A 956 35.03 13.27 -12.15
C ILE A 956 33.86 14.04 -12.75
N VAL A 957 32.80 13.36 -13.12
CA VAL A 957 31.59 13.93 -13.72
C VAL A 957 30.45 13.86 -12.71
N ASN A 958 29.73 14.97 -12.55
CA ASN A 958 28.48 15.00 -11.82
C ASN A 958 27.33 14.50 -12.72
N VAL A 959 26.82 13.30 -12.42
CA VAL A 959 25.75 12.65 -13.16
C VAL A 959 24.40 13.15 -12.67
N ASN A 960 23.82 14.07 -13.43
CA ASN A 960 22.44 14.51 -13.27
C ASN A 960 21.51 13.49 -13.95
N SER A 961 21.08 12.44 -13.24
CA SER A 961 20.06 11.49 -13.73
C SER A 961 18.65 11.97 -13.38
N SER A 962 17.61 11.35 -13.97
CA SER A 962 16.25 11.46 -13.44
C SER A 962 16.18 10.83 -12.03
N MET A 963 15.49 11.49 -11.10
CA MET A 963 15.37 11.04 -9.71
C MET A 963 14.01 11.43 -9.12
N GLN A 964 13.33 10.47 -8.48
CA GLN A 964 12.03 10.69 -7.83
C GLN A 964 12.17 10.71 -6.31
N CYS A 965 12.61 9.60 -5.72
CA CYS A 965 12.70 9.50 -4.26
C CYS A 965 13.91 10.25 -3.69
N MET A 966 15.05 10.23 -4.38
CA MET A 966 16.37 10.70 -3.91
C MET A 966 16.85 10.05 -2.60
N MET A 967 16.32 8.87 -2.24
CA MET A 967 16.66 8.12 -1.03
C MET A 967 17.59 6.93 -1.34
N LYS A 968 18.71 7.19 -2.04
CA LYS A 968 19.76 6.19 -2.33
C LYS A 968 19.26 4.86 -2.94
N GLY A 969 18.50 4.95 -4.03
CA GLY A 969 18.14 3.81 -4.87
C GLY A 969 16.77 3.17 -4.61
N ILE A 970 15.96 3.70 -3.68
CA ILE A 970 14.65 3.11 -3.32
C ILE A 970 13.66 3.05 -4.51
N CYS A 971 13.49 4.12 -5.29
CA CYS A 971 12.56 4.05 -6.44
C CYS A 971 13.15 3.34 -7.67
N GLY A 972 14.48 3.28 -7.82
CA GLY A 972 15.13 2.77 -9.02
C GLY A 972 15.09 3.66 -10.28
N GLN A 973 14.46 4.84 -10.23
CA GLN A 973 14.47 5.76 -11.38
C GLN A 973 15.89 6.24 -11.72
N CYS A 974 16.73 6.45 -10.70
CA CYS A 974 18.11 6.93 -10.81
C CYS A 974 19.13 5.86 -11.28
N VAL A 975 18.68 4.71 -11.79
CA VAL A 975 19.54 3.63 -12.28
C VAL A 975 20.33 4.07 -13.51
N GLN A 976 21.63 3.76 -13.51
CA GLN A 976 22.55 4.05 -14.59
C GLN A 976 23.44 2.84 -14.85
N LYS A 977 23.72 2.56 -16.12
CA LYS A 977 24.64 1.52 -16.57
C LYS A 977 26.10 1.95 -16.39
N VAL A 978 26.93 0.99 -16.00
CA VAL A 978 28.39 1.13 -15.94
C VAL A 978 29.00 0.76 -17.30
N LYS A 979 29.83 1.63 -17.87
CA LYS A 979 30.46 1.41 -19.18
C LYS A 979 31.24 0.10 -19.21
N GLY A 980 31.04 -0.68 -20.28
CA GLY A 980 31.76 -1.94 -20.53
C GLY A 980 31.43 -3.07 -19.54
N LYS A 981 30.47 -2.89 -18.63
CA LYS A 981 30.04 -3.90 -17.66
C LYS A 981 28.53 -4.05 -17.70
N GLN A 982 28.05 -5.27 -17.59
CA GLN A 982 26.66 -5.50 -17.21
C GLN A 982 26.57 -5.29 -15.69
N LYS A 983 26.54 -4.03 -15.27
CA LYS A 983 26.41 -3.60 -13.88
C LYS A 983 25.71 -2.25 -13.84
N TYR A 984 24.88 -2.06 -12.82
CA TYR A 984 24.11 -0.84 -12.62
C TYR A 984 24.47 -0.17 -11.29
N ILE A 985 24.40 1.15 -11.28
CA ILE A 985 24.58 2.00 -10.10
C ILE A 985 23.38 2.94 -9.97
N PHE A 986 23.09 3.35 -8.74
CA PHE A 986 22.06 4.35 -8.47
C PHE A 986 22.74 5.72 -8.38
N ALA A 987 22.53 6.58 -9.38
CA ALA A 987 23.15 7.92 -9.43
C ALA A 987 22.78 8.76 -8.20
N CYS A 988 21.58 8.58 -7.64
CA CYS A 988 21.17 9.21 -6.39
C CYS A 988 21.93 8.72 -5.14
N SER A 989 22.69 7.63 -5.25
CA SER A 989 23.64 7.18 -4.22
C SER A 989 25.07 7.63 -4.52
N GLY A 990 25.44 7.73 -5.79
CA GLY A 990 26.78 8.11 -6.26
C GLY A 990 26.71 8.96 -7.52
N GLN A 991 26.47 10.25 -7.32
CA GLN A 991 26.27 11.26 -8.36
C GLN A 991 27.59 11.73 -8.97
N ASN A 992 28.68 11.78 -8.20
CA ASN A 992 30.01 12.09 -8.71
C ASN A 992 30.70 10.78 -9.11
N GLN A 993 30.98 10.61 -10.40
CA GLN A 993 31.51 9.37 -10.96
C GLN A 993 32.72 9.63 -11.85
N ASN A 994 33.63 8.68 -11.93
CA ASN A 994 34.74 8.78 -12.88
C ASN A 994 34.19 8.69 -14.32
N ALA A 995 34.62 9.58 -15.21
CA ALA A 995 34.16 9.64 -16.61
C ALA A 995 34.36 8.31 -17.37
N GLU A 996 35.37 7.51 -17.00
CA GLU A 996 35.68 6.24 -17.65
C GLU A 996 34.62 5.17 -17.45
N ILE A 997 33.87 5.22 -16.34
CA ILE A 997 32.85 4.23 -16.02
C ILE A 997 31.43 4.65 -16.46
N ILE A 998 31.27 5.86 -17.01
CA ILE A 998 29.98 6.41 -17.41
C ILE A 998 29.62 5.96 -18.82
N ASP A 999 28.45 5.34 -18.97
CA ASP A 999 27.82 5.14 -20.27
C ASP A 999 27.02 6.39 -20.67
N PHE A 1000 27.68 7.34 -21.34
CA PHE A 1000 27.07 8.61 -21.77
C PHE A 1000 25.92 8.40 -22.75
N LYS A 1001 25.95 7.34 -23.58
CA LYS A 1001 24.88 7.03 -24.51
C LYS A 1001 23.61 6.68 -23.74
N SER A 1002 23.70 5.74 -22.79
CA SER A 1002 22.58 5.34 -21.95
C SER A 1002 22.08 6.48 -21.05
N LEU A 1003 22.98 7.29 -20.48
CA LEU A 1003 22.61 8.43 -19.64
C LEU A 1003 21.78 9.47 -20.42
N LYS A 1004 22.21 9.85 -21.62
CA LYS A 1004 21.47 10.79 -22.49
C LYS A 1004 20.12 10.25 -22.90
N ALA A 1005 20.06 8.96 -23.28
CA ALA A 1005 18.81 8.32 -23.65
C ALA A 1005 17.78 8.35 -22.50
N ARG A 1006 18.23 8.06 -21.28
CA ARG A 1006 17.38 8.05 -20.09
C ARG A 1006 16.87 9.44 -19.71
N LEU A 1007 17.69 10.48 -19.84
CA LEU A 1007 17.26 11.87 -19.60
C LEU A 1007 16.23 12.37 -20.60
N ARG A 1008 16.23 11.83 -21.82
CA ARG A 1008 15.28 12.20 -22.87
C ARG A 1008 14.04 11.30 -22.90
N GLN A 1009 13.87 10.39 -21.92
CA GLN A 1009 12.78 9.42 -21.91
C GLN A 1009 11.38 10.07 -21.92
N ASN A 1010 11.24 11.25 -21.31
CA ASN A 1010 9.97 12.00 -21.23
C ASN A 1010 9.97 13.29 -22.08
N SER A 1011 10.87 13.41 -23.06
CA SER A 1011 11.10 14.63 -23.87
C SER A 1011 9.80 15.26 -24.37
N LEU A 1012 8.94 14.47 -25.03
CA LEU A 1012 7.65 14.94 -25.54
C LEU A 1012 6.79 15.59 -24.45
N GLN A 1013 6.63 14.92 -23.30
CA GLN A 1013 5.78 15.43 -22.22
C GLN A 1013 6.37 16.68 -21.56
N GLU A 1014 7.69 16.74 -21.43
CA GLU A 1014 8.40 17.93 -20.92
C GLU A 1014 8.26 19.13 -21.86
N LYS A 1015 8.30 18.92 -23.18
CA LYS A 1015 8.05 19.99 -24.17
C LYS A 1015 6.61 20.49 -24.12
N MET A 1016 5.64 19.59 -23.99
CA MET A 1016 4.23 19.97 -23.88
C MET A 1016 3.89 20.71 -22.58
N SER A 1017 4.68 20.49 -21.51
CA SER A 1017 4.42 21.06 -20.17
C SER A 1017 5.09 22.43 -19.94
N ASN A 1018 6.06 22.80 -20.76
CA ASN A 1018 6.92 23.99 -20.59
C ASN A 1018 6.45 25.17 -21.43
#